data_AF-A0A7S2JDR9-F1
#
_entry.id   AF-A0A7S2JDR9-F1
#
_cell.length_a   1.000
_cell.length_b   1.000
_cell.length_c   1.000
_cell.angle_alpha   90.00
_cell.angle_beta   90.00
_cell.angle_gamma   90.00
#
_symmetry.space_group_name_H-M   'P 1'
#
loop_
_entity.id
_entity.type
_entity.pdbx_description
1 polymer ?
#
loop_
_entity_poly.entity_id
_entity_poly.type
_entity_poly.pdbx_seq_one_letter_code
_entity_poly.pdbx_strand_id
1 'polypeptide(L)'
;RTAGEVANDPLLNNMFIQDFDDDYGWEEQLYDKVGKYYGYSREIHVYLALNAPDQLRQRAAHALLQIYVISYYGIDYLWNTEIWVYYYDIFVRHAFGNIRNILLEVSYSPMMGGFLTYEGSSSLASSKTDPDENYARELMQLFTIGLYELNDDGSLQLGADGNPLETYSTDDIKEFAKVWTGFEIRARRGNVEKEGHSRGNRLDAMQLKANGVNTRRDLFPKMNLHSGYLGDGVPLCADLPQHHFLSKGARWVYLGSNPYATLQPEAMDSRTTTLSLGDAWLDKVPRLRPVPGASDLHQALCDSKGPGDKCSYSAEVLLPATLPCHGDECLIDTAVVVDIVDPITNGTVFFEYVRRACVELSFFNGTHARGPSWRAAYGATVCVDPATEAAAAACCAPGHSSQATGITDCKYPNEVMSHSTAEARCAARTDGQTELCTAILSSPGCYGDGLYGYSGSDNTGKGMQFERKWVRYSTADTSCNVQAQIFSDGRLTIVHPASSDTSLRADSGNFFRGRWEGGHHPRIVNGSCPSGCAVQGLTCLCDLEPAIAAAFTDISTLPSAVEVDEQLFMGSVEPEAFPPGVYSLCTSAPCSAALGGGVSVYTHSGSGGALDDRSIFRILRNSTRPTYLANKIASVRVAGGAFIFRNPPKFHSFIRPSIRDAEHETQELIDHLFWHKNHGPFIAHRLIQRMTSSNPTPRYTQAVSNAFKTGAHAGVTYSGSYGDLGATFAAIMLDREARSITLDADPAHGVLREPLLKVYHVLRAFEWRTEQGQFKMLDVETWIGQQHFMSPTVFNFYAPDYQPDG
;
A
#
# COMPACT_ATOMS: atom_id res chain seq x y z
N ARG A 1 -19.80 -16.59 3.14
CA ARG A 1 -20.74 -15.92 2.22
C ARG A 1 -20.10 -16.04 0.84
N THR A 2 -20.76 -16.77 -0.06
CA THR A 2 -20.21 -17.24 -1.34
C THR A 2 -20.19 -16.11 -2.36
N ALA A 3 -19.09 -16.05 -3.14
CA ALA A 3 -19.01 -15.21 -4.34
C ALA A 3 -19.89 -15.80 -5.44
N GLY A 4 -20.42 -14.91 -6.27
CA GLY A 4 -21.53 -15.13 -7.18
C GLY A 4 -22.40 -13.89 -7.15
N GLU A 5 -21.91 -12.80 -7.75
CA GLU A 5 -22.66 -11.56 -7.89
C GLU A 5 -22.68 -11.15 -9.36
N VAL A 6 -23.84 -10.69 -9.82
CA VAL A 6 -23.97 -9.61 -10.82
C VAL A 6 -25.18 -8.80 -10.36
N ALA A 7 -25.05 -8.29 -9.13
CA ALA A 7 -26.08 -7.58 -8.39
C ALA A 7 -25.85 -6.07 -8.45
N ASN A 8 -26.93 -5.30 -8.57
CA ASN A 8 -26.87 -3.85 -8.43
C ASN A 8 -26.61 -3.41 -6.98
N ASP A 9 -26.84 -4.32 -6.03
CA ASP A 9 -26.53 -4.19 -4.61
C ASP A 9 -25.61 -5.36 -4.21
N PRO A 10 -24.32 -5.10 -3.93
CA PRO A 10 -23.35 -6.13 -3.53
C PRO A 10 -23.63 -6.72 -2.14
N LEU A 11 -24.65 -6.23 -1.42
CA LEU A 11 -25.12 -6.84 -0.16
C LEU A 11 -26.22 -7.89 -0.40
N LEU A 12 -26.77 -7.97 -1.61
CA LEU A 12 -27.77 -8.95 -2.00
C LEU A 12 -27.10 -10.11 -2.75
N ASN A 13 -27.30 -11.33 -2.26
CA ASN A 13 -26.91 -12.54 -2.98
C ASN A 13 -27.72 -12.64 -4.29
N ASN A 14 -27.12 -12.28 -5.44
CA ASN A 14 -27.69 -12.58 -6.75
C ASN A 14 -26.75 -13.51 -7.51
N MET A 15 -27.06 -14.80 -7.47
CA MET A 15 -26.33 -15.82 -8.20
C MET A 15 -26.99 -16.06 -9.56
N PHE A 16 -26.26 -15.82 -10.65
CA PHE A 16 -26.66 -16.34 -11.96
C PHE A 16 -26.26 -17.81 -12.04
N ILE A 17 -27.24 -18.70 -11.87
CA ILE A 17 -27.06 -20.14 -12.10
C ILE A 17 -27.51 -20.44 -13.53
N GLN A 18 -26.58 -20.88 -14.37
CA GLN A 18 -26.87 -21.36 -15.71
C GLN A 18 -26.36 -22.82 -15.81
N ASP A 19 -27.27 -23.78 -15.70
CA ASP A 19 -27.00 -25.21 -15.90
C ASP A 19 -27.67 -25.67 -17.21
N PHE A 20 -26.96 -26.47 -17.99
CA PHE A 20 -27.40 -27.03 -19.28
C PHE A 20 -27.14 -28.55 -19.34
N ASP A 21 -27.34 -29.25 -18.23
CA ASP A 21 -27.72 -30.66 -18.36
C ASP A 21 -29.22 -30.72 -18.62
N ASP A 22 -29.59 -31.14 -19.83
CA ASP A 22 -30.96 -31.24 -20.36
C ASP A 22 -31.92 -32.15 -19.56
N ASP A 23 -31.55 -32.62 -18.36
CA ASP A 23 -32.25 -33.73 -17.69
C ASP A 23 -32.53 -33.58 -16.18
N TYR A 24 -32.33 -32.41 -15.55
CA TYR A 24 -32.64 -32.27 -14.12
C TYR A 24 -33.53 -31.07 -13.78
N GLY A 25 -34.70 -31.40 -13.23
CA GLY A 25 -35.68 -30.46 -12.72
C GLY A 25 -35.18 -29.62 -11.56
N TRP A 26 -35.85 -28.49 -11.40
CA TRP A 26 -35.61 -27.41 -10.43
C TRP A 26 -35.83 -27.85 -8.97
N GLU A 27 -34.96 -28.70 -8.43
CA GLU A 27 -34.93 -28.99 -6.99
C GLU A 27 -33.81 -28.20 -6.26
N GLU A 28 -34.23 -27.55 -5.18
CA GLU A 28 -33.61 -26.69 -4.15
C GLU A 28 -32.15 -26.92 -3.67
N GLN A 29 -31.26 -27.59 -4.41
CA GLN A 29 -29.85 -27.79 -4.02
C GLN A 29 -28.84 -27.21 -5.03
N LEU A 30 -28.99 -25.92 -5.37
CA LEU A 30 -28.21 -25.27 -6.45
C LEU A 30 -26.87 -24.63 -6.01
N TYR A 31 -26.36 -24.91 -4.80
CA TYR A 31 -25.08 -24.32 -4.34
C TYR A 31 -23.82 -24.94 -5.01
N ASP A 32 -23.91 -26.16 -5.58
CA ASP A 32 -22.73 -26.89 -6.09
C ASP A 32 -22.47 -26.70 -7.61
N LYS A 33 -23.30 -25.94 -8.32
CA LYS A 33 -23.22 -25.76 -9.79
C LYS A 33 -23.13 -24.28 -10.22
N VAL A 34 -22.22 -23.51 -9.63
CA VAL A 34 -21.79 -22.21 -10.18
C VAL A 34 -21.23 -22.46 -11.58
N GLY A 35 -21.73 -21.75 -12.60
CA GLY A 35 -21.56 -22.01 -14.04
C GLY A 35 -20.15 -22.47 -14.46
N LYS A 36 -19.97 -23.79 -14.53
CA LYS A 36 -18.68 -24.48 -14.72
C LYS A 36 -18.16 -24.45 -16.17
N TYR A 37 -18.99 -24.10 -17.16
CA TYR A 37 -18.64 -24.29 -18.58
C TYR A 37 -18.35 -22.99 -19.35
N TYR A 38 -17.74 -23.19 -20.53
CA TYR A 38 -17.25 -22.16 -21.45
C TYR A 38 -18.27 -21.06 -21.77
N GLY A 39 -17.77 -19.83 -21.89
CA GLY A 39 -18.48 -18.73 -22.56
C GLY A 39 -19.43 -17.91 -21.70
N TYR A 40 -20.05 -18.48 -20.66
CA TYR A 40 -21.25 -17.91 -20.01
C TYR A 40 -21.14 -16.49 -19.43
N SER A 41 -19.92 -16.00 -19.12
CA SER A 41 -19.73 -14.61 -18.71
C SER A 41 -20.22 -13.62 -19.77
N ARG A 42 -20.12 -14.00 -21.05
CA ARG A 42 -20.52 -13.20 -22.22
C ARG A 42 -22.04 -13.14 -22.31
N GLU A 43 -22.72 -14.26 -22.12
CA GLU A 43 -24.18 -14.36 -22.09
C GLU A 43 -24.78 -13.61 -20.90
N ILE A 44 -24.16 -13.68 -19.73
CA ILE A 44 -24.56 -12.91 -18.55
C ILE A 44 -24.48 -11.41 -18.86
N HIS A 45 -23.38 -10.94 -19.45
CA HIS A 45 -23.25 -9.54 -19.84
C HIS A 45 -24.33 -9.11 -20.85
N VAL A 46 -24.62 -9.94 -21.85
CA VAL A 46 -25.71 -9.69 -22.82
C VAL A 46 -27.05 -9.58 -22.10
N TYR A 47 -27.36 -10.52 -21.20
CA TYR A 47 -28.59 -10.50 -20.43
C TYR A 47 -28.74 -9.20 -19.64
N LEU A 48 -27.68 -8.76 -18.96
CA LEU A 48 -27.67 -7.51 -18.18
C LEU A 48 -27.82 -6.27 -19.08
N ALA A 49 -27.14 -6.24 -20.22
CA ALA A 49 -27.26 -5.15 -21.19
C ALA A 49 -28.68 -4.98 -21.75
N LEU A 50 -29.46 -6.06 -21.79
CA LEU A 50 -30.84 -6.05 -22.30
C LEU A 50 -31.88 -5.84 -21.20
N ASN A 51 -31.69 -6.47 -20.02
CA ASN A 51 -32.75 -6.63 -19.03
C ASN A 51 -32.48 -5.96 -17.67
N ALA A 52 -31.24 -5.55 -17.36
CA ALA A 52 -30.94 -4.97 -16.06
C ALA A 52 -31.73 -3.67 -15.82
N PRO A 53 -32.30 -3.44 -14.62
CA PRO A 53 -33.10 -2.26 -14.35
C PRO A 53 -32.28 -0.96 -14.26
N ASP A 54 -30.97 -1.05 -14.05
CA ASP A 54 -30.05 0.05 -13.78
C ASP A 54 -29.07 0.32 -14.93
N GLN A 55 -29.63 0.52 -16.12
CA GLN A 55 -28.87 0.62 -17.38
C GLN A 55 -27.74 1.67 -17.38
N LEU A 56 -27.85 2.75 -16.61
CA LEU A 56 -26.77 3.72 -16.49
C LEU A 56 -25.53 3.12 -15.81
N ARG A 57 -25.72 2.34 -14.75
CA ARG A 57 -24.62 1.65 -14.03
C ARG A 57 -23.94 0.65 -14.95
N GLN A 58 -24.71 -0.14 -15.69
CA GLN A 58 -24.17 -1.11 -16.64
C GLN A 58 -23.37 -0.43 -17.77
N ARG A 59 -23.84 0.72 -18.27
CA ARG A 59 -23.09 1.51 -19.25
C ARG A 59 -21.79 2.08 -18.67
N ALA A 60 -21.82 2.59 -17.44
CA ALA A 60 -20.64 3.09 -16.75
C ALA A 60 -19.62 1.96 -16.51
N ALA A 61 -20.08 0.81 -16.03
CA ALA A 61 -19.25 -0.37 -15.81
C ALA A 61 -18.61 -0.88 -17.11
N HIS A 62 -19.38 -0.91 -18.20
CA HIS A 62 -18.86 -1.25 -19.53
C HIS A 62 -17.77 -0.28 -20.00
N ALA A 63 -17.99 1.04 -19.84
CA ALA A 63 -16.98 2.05 -20.18
C ALA A 63 -15.70 1.91 -19.35
N LEU A 64 -15.81 1.58 -18.06
CA LEU A 64 -14.67 1.35 -17.17
C LEU A 64 -13.90 0.08 -17.53
N LEU A 65 -14.59 -1.04 -17.83
CA LEU A 65 -13.93 -2.26 -18.30
C LEU A 65 -13.12 -2.03 -19.58
N GLN A 66 -13.58 -1.12 -20.44
CA GLN A 66 -12.86 -0.77 -21.65
C GLN A 66 -11.57 0.05 -21.41
N ILE A 67 -11.40 0.60 -20.22
CA ILE A 67 -10.18 1.28 -19.76
C ILE A 67 -9.30 0.26 -19.00
N TYR A 68 -9.87 -0.45 -18.04
CA TYR A 68 -9.18 -1.45 -17.20
C TYR A 68 -9.32 -2.86 -17.77
N VAL A 69 -8.82 -3.03 -18.99
CA VAL A 69 -9.06 -4.20 -19.84
C VAL A 69 -8.44 -5.47 -19.29
N ILE A 70 -9.19 -6.58 -19.36
CA ILE A 70 -8.68 -7.95 -19.34
C ILE A 70 -9.23 -8.72 -20.55
N SER A 71 -8.52 -9.75 -20.99
CA SER A 71 -8.93 -10.53 -22.15
C SER A 71 -8.69 -12.03 -22.01
N TYR A 72 -9.62 -12.82 -22.56
CA TYR A 72 -9.47 -14.26 -22.74
C TYR A 72 -8.22 -14.64 -23.56
N TYR A 73 -7.75 -13.76 -24.45
CA TYR A 73 -6.53 -14.02 -25.22
C TYR A 73 -5.25 -13.87 -24.40
N GLY A 74 -5.25 -13.02 -23.37
CA GLY A 74 -4.10 -12.84 -22.48
C GLY A 74 -4.18 -13.66 -21.19
N ILE A 75 -5.36 -14.21 -20.87
CA ILE A 75 -5.61 -15.06 -19.71
C ILE A 75 -6.11 -16.41 -20.24
N ASP A 76 -5.26 -17.45 -20.25
CA ASP A 76 -5.57 -18.82 -20.72
C ASP A 76 -6.54 -19.58 -19.78
N TYR A 77 -7.67 -18.94 -19.46
CA TYR A 77 -8.72 -19.41 -18.56
C TYR A 77 -10.09 -19.08 -19.14
N LEU A 78 -10.42 -19.83 -20.19
CA LEU A 78 -11.75 -19.82 -20.81
C LEU A 78 -12.83 -20.49 -19.94
N TRP A 79 -12.39 -21.25 -18.94
CA TRP A 79 -13.22 -22.03 -18.02
C TRP A 79 -13.36 -21.26 -16.70
N ASN A 80 -14.55 -21.33 -16.08
CA ASN A 80 -14.98 -20.62 -14.87
C ASN A 80 -15.51 -19.21 -15.13
N THR A 81 -16.84 -19.09 -15.17
CA THR A 81 -17.54 -17.82 -15.41
C THR A 81 -17.37 -16.83 -14.26
N GLU A 82 -17.30 -17.33 -13.03
CA GLU A 82 -17.28 -16.52 -11.81
C GLU A 82 -16.13 -15.52 -11.77
N ILE A 83 -14.91 -15.90 -12.18
CA ILE A 83 -13.73 -15.01 -12.12
C ILE A 83 -13.87 -13.80 -13.06
N TRP A 84 -14.52 -13.99 -14.21
CA TRP A 84 -14.74 -12.94 -15.22
C TRP A 84 -15.83 -11.98 -14.77
N VAL A 85 -16.92 -12.53 -14.26
CA VAL A 85 -18.04 -11.76 -13.72
C VAL A 85 -17.60 -10.98 -12.49
N TYR A 86 -16.85 -11.60 -11.57
CA TYR A 86 -16.33 -10.94 -10.37
C TYR A 86 -15.41 -9.75 -10.72
N TYR A 87 -14.60 -9.87 -11.77
CA TYR A 87 -13.80 -8.74 -12.25
C TYR A 87 -14.69 -7.60 -12.78
N TYR A 88 -15.78 -7.92 -13.49
CA TYR A 88 -16.75 -6.92 -13.94
C TYR A 88 -17.50 -6.25 -12.77
N ASP A 89 -17.78 -6.98 -11.70
CA ASP A 89 -18.45 -6.46 -10.50
C ASP A 89 -17.69 -5.32 -9.83
N ILE A 90 -16.36 -5.28 -9.95
CA ILE A 90 -15.54 -4.14 -9.50
C ILE A 90 -16.11 -2.85 -10.09
N PHE A 91 -16.39 -2.83 -11.39
CA PHE A 91 -16.88 -1.65 -12.09
C PHE A 91 -18.36 -1.39 -11.82
N VAL A 92 -19.18 -2.42 -11.65
CA VAL A 92 -20.61 -2.26 -11.30
C VAL A 92 -20.73 -1.63 -9.91
N ARG A 93 -20.00 -2.15 -8.93
CA ARG A 93 -20.00 -1.67 -7.53
C ARG A 93 -19.49 -0.22 -7.44
N HIS A 94 -18.43 0.10 -8.18
CA HIS A 94 -17.79 1.42 -8.14
C HIS A 94 -18.22 2.38 -9.24
N ALA A 95 -19.24 2.06 -10.04
CA ALA A 95 -19.69 2.88 -11.18
C ALA A 95 -19.92 4.37 -10.83
N PHE A 96 -20.40 4.66 -9.63
CA PHE A 96 -20.60 6.01 -9.11
C PHE A 96 -19.80 6.27 -7.82
N GLY A 97 -18.79 5.44 -7.57
CA GLY A 97 -17.89 5.54 -6.43
C GLY A 97 -16.67 6.41 -6.73
N ASN A 98 -15.53 6.03 -6.16
CA ASN A 98 -14.27 6.72 -6.37
C ASN A 98 -13.32 5.87 -7.22
N ILE A 99 -12.70 6.47 -8.24
CA ILE A 99 -11.80 5.74 -9.15
C ILE A 99 -10.57 5.16 -8.44
N ARG A 100 -10.14 5.73 -7.31
CA ARG A 100 -9.06 5.18 -6.48
C ARG A 100 -9.36 3.75 -6.03
N ASN A 101 -10.62 3.47 -5.69
CA ASN A 101 -11.03 2.13 -5.27
C ASN A 101 -10.97 1.13 -6.43
N ILE A 102 -11.31 1.57 -7.65
CA ILE A 102 -11.17 0.75 -8.86
C ILE A 102 -9.69 0.45 -9.10
N LEU A 103 -8.82 1.47 -9.07
CA LEU A 103 -7.37 1.27 -9.23
C LEU A 103 -6.84 0.25 -8.22
N LEU A 104 -7.27 0.34 -6.95
CA LEU A 104 -6.87 -0.60 -5.91
C LEU A 104 -7.37 -2.02 -6.16
N GLU A 105 -8.67 -2.23 -6.39
CA GLU A 105 -9.23 -3.57 -6.59
C GLU A 105 -8.72 -4.22 -7.88
N VAL A 106 -8.54 -3.45 -8.96
CA VAL A 106 -7.93 -3.93 -10.21
C VAL A 106 -6.46 -4.32 -9.98
N SER A 107 -5.68 -3.50 -9.26
CA SER A 107 -4.26 -3.76 -8.96
C SER A 107 -4.03 -4.99 -8.07
N TYR A 108 -5.04 -5.41 -7.30
CA TYR A 108 -4.95 -6.60 -6.47
C TYR A 108 -5.68 -7.80 -7.08
N SER A 109 -6.34 -7.64 -8.23
CA SER A 109 -7.09 -8.70 -8.87
C SER A 109 -6.16 -9.76 -9.47
N PRO A 110 -6.34 -11.05 -9.14
CA PRO A 110 -5.62 -12.14 -9.81
C PRO A 110 -5.77 -12.14 -11.34
N MET A 111 -6.92 -11.69 -11.86
CA MET A 111 -7.17 -11.62 -13.30
C MET A 111 -6.26 -10.58 -13.97
N MET A 112 -6.13 -9.40 -13.37
CA MET A 112 -5.20 -8.37 -13.82
C MET A 112 -3.74 -8.80 -13.62
N GLY A 113 -3.45 -9.43 -12.47
CA GLY A 113 -2.16 -10.06 -12.14
C GLY A 113 -1.64 -10.98 -13.24
N GLY A 114 -2.49 -11.90 -13.69
CA GLY A 114 -2.15 -12.82 -14.77
C GLY A 114 -2.08 -12.12 -16.13
N PHE A 115 -3.00 -11.20 -16.43
CA PHE A 115 -3.08 -10.53 -17.73
C PHE A 115 -1.87 -9.64 -18.03
N LEU A 116 -1.41 -8.89 -17.03
CA LEU A 116 -0.24 -8.01 -17.13
C LEU A 116 0.98 -8.57 -16.38
N THR A 117 1.01 -9.89 -16.21
CA THR A 117 2.17 -10.74 -15.89
C THR A 117 2.97 -10.40 -14.63
N TYR A 118 2.45 -9.57 -13.72
CA TYR A 118 3.09 -9.28 -12.44
C TYR A 118 2.74 -10.30 -11.33
N GLU A 119 1.76 -11.20 -11.56
CA GLU A 119 1.54 -12.36 -10.70
C GLU A 119 2.82 -13.22 -10.62
N GLY A 120 3.38 -13.37 -9.42
CA GLY A 120 4.60 -14.14 -9.17
C GLY A 120 5.90 -13.38 -9.51
N SER A 121 5.82 -12.14 -9.99
CA SER A 121 6.98 -11.27 -10.22
C SER A 121 7.79 -11.12 -8.94
N SER A 122 9.11 -11.13 -9.05
CA SER A 122 10.04 -11.16 -7.92
C SER A 122 11.10 -10.08 -8.06
N SER A 123 11.59 -9.59 -6.93
CA SER A 123 12.67 -8.60 -6.88
C SER A 123 13.99 -9.20 -7.38
N LEU A 124 14.86 -8.32 -7.89
CA LEU A 124 16.20 -8.68 -8.34
C LEU A 124 17.00 -9.38 -7.23
N ALA A 125 16.84 -8.93 -5.98
CA ALA A 125 17.45 -9.56 -4.81
C ALA A 125 17.09 -11.05 -4.70
N SER A 126 15.82 -11.38 -4.94
CA SER A 126 15.20 -12.68 -4.73
C SER A 126 15.39 -13.63 -5.92
N SER A 127 15.09 -13.19 -7.15
CA SER A 127 15.11 -14.05 -8.35
C SER A 127 16.34 -13.90 -9.24
N LYS A 128 17.16 -12.85 -9.04
CA LYS A 128 18.25 -12.46 -9.96
C LYS A 128 17.78 -12.10 -11.38
N THR A 129 16.51 -11.76 -11.54
CA THR A 129 15.92 -11.24 -12.77
C THR A 129 15.29 -9.88 -12.49
N ASP A 130 15.23 -9.02 -13.50
CA ASP A 130 14.53 -7.74 -13.36
C ASP A 130 13.01 -7.98 -13.15
N PRO A 131 12.35 -7.15 -12.33
CA PRO A 131 10.90 -7.19 -12.16
C PRO A 131 10.14 -6.99 -13.48
N ASP A 132 8.97 -7.63 -13.60
CA ASP A 132 8.06 -7.43 -14.73
C ASP A 132 7.58 -5.97 -14.84
N GLU A 133 7.79 -5.35 -16.01
CA GLU A 133 7.49 -3.95 -16.29
C GLU A 133 6.06 -3.70 -16.83
N ASN A 134 5.34 -4.73 -17.26
CA ASN A 134 4.11 -4.57 -18.04
C ASN A 134 3.05 -3.82 -17.23
N TYR A 135 2.74 -4.28 -16.02
CA TYR A 135 1.72 -3.60 -15.22
C TYR A 135 2.09 -2.17 -14.85
N ALA A 136 3.35 -1.90 -14.52
CA ALA A 136 3.82 -0.55 -14.20
C ALA A 136 3.62 0.41 -15.39
N ARG A 137 3.96 -0.05 -16.60
CA ARG A 137 3.78 0.70 -17.84
C ARG A 137 2.31 0.99 -18.12
N GLU A 138 1.46 -0.03 -18.11
CA GLU A 138 0.06 0.13 -18.47
C GLU A 138 -0.73 0.91 -17.40
N LEU A 139 -0.35 0.78 -16.12
CA LEU A 139 -0.93 1.57 -15.05
C LEU A 139 -0.72 3.08 -15.30
N MET A 140 0.49 3.48 -15.71
CA MET A 140 0.78 4.88 -16.05
C MET A 140 0.15 5.27 -17.40
N GLN A 141 0.39 4.48 -18.44
CA GLN A 141 0.09 4.84 -19.82
C GLN A 141 -1.40 4.76 -20.16
N LEU A 142 -2.08 3.70 -19.72
CA LEU A 142 -3.46 3.40 -20.15
C LEU A 142 -4.49 3.66 -19.06
N PHE A 143 -4.11 3.52 -17.80
CA PHE A 143 -5.08 3.54 -16.70
C PHE A 143 -5.12 4.86 -15.94
N THR A 144 -4.06 5.68 -15.99
CA THR A 144 -3.98 6.89 -15.13
C THR A 144 -3.54 8.16 -15.85
N ILE A 145 -2.27 8.28 -16.28
CA ILE A 145 -1.67 9.59 -16.61
C ILE A 145 -1.38 9.81 -18.10
N GLY A 146 -1.42 8.75 -18.91
CA GLY A 146 -1.13 8.85 -20.34
C GLY A 146 0.35 9.03 -20.64
N LEU A 147 0.70 9.14 -21.93
CA LEU A 147 2.08 9.34 -22.40
C LEU A 147 2.58 10.78 -22.23
N TYR A 148 1.68 11.76 -22.31
CA TYR A 148 2.03 13.17 -22.41
C TYR A 148 1.28 14.02 -21.40
N GLU A 149 1.94 15.07 -20.92
CA GLU A 149 1.40 16.04 -19.97
C GLU A 149 0.19 16.78 -20.58
N LEU A 150 -0.87 16.92 -19.80
CA LEU A 150 -2.15 17.48 -20.23
C LEU A 150 -2.48 18.75 -19.46
N ASN A 151 -3.06 19.72 -20.17
CA ASN A 151 -3.83 20.79 -19.55
C ASN A 151 -5.18 20.24 -19.05
N ASP A 152 -5.85 21.00 -18.20
CA ASP A 152 -7.15 20.60 -17.64
C ASP A 152 -8.24 20.38 -18.69
N ASP A 153 -8.09 20.98 -19.87
CA ASP A 153 -8.96 20.82 -21.03
C ASP A 153 -8.58 19.65 -21.95
N GLY A 154 -7.58 18.84 -21.56
CA GLY A 154 -7.10 17.68 -22.31
C GLY A 154 -6.15 18.00 -23.47
N SER A 155 -5.82 19.27 -23.71
CA SER A 155 -4.78 19.64 -24.69
C SER A 155 -3.38 19.31 -24.17
N LEU A 156 -2.44 19.04 -25.09
CA LEU A 156 -1.05 18.69 -24.75
C LEU A 156 -0.29 19.91 -24.20
N GLN A 157 0.49 19.69 -23.14
CA GLN A 157 1.52 20.64 -22.73
C GLN A 157 2.75 20.45 -23.62
N LEU A 158 3.22 21.55 -24.21
CA LEU A 158 4.37 21.55 -25.11
C LEU A 158 5.59 22.14 -24.40
N GLY A 159 6.75 21.52 -24.63
CA GLY A 159 8.04 22.03 -24.21
C GLY A 159 8.47 23.27 -24.99
N ALA A 160 9.62 23.84 -24.59
CA ALA A 160 10.21 25.00 -25.27
C ALA A 160 10.57 24.72 -26.75
N ASP A 161 10.73 23.45 -27.11
CA ASP A 161 11.00 22.95 -28.46
C ASP A 161 9.73 22.70 -29.29
N GLY A 162 8.54 22.89 -28.69
CA GLY A 162 7.25 22.65 -29.33
C GLY A 162 6.80 21.18 -29.34
N ASN A 163 7.58 20.26 -28.76
CA ASN A 163 7.20 18.85 -28.64
C ASN A 163 6.34 18.62 -27.38
N PRO A 164 5.42 17.64 -27.39
CA PRO A 164 4.69 17.25 -26.19
C PRO A 164 5.63 16.80 -25.07
N LEU A 165 5.37 17.25 -23.84
CA LEU A 165 6.11 16.82 -22.66
C LEU A 165 5.66 15.42 -22.24
N GLU A 166 6.61 14.50 -22.07
CA GLU A 166 6.33 13.14 -21.56
C GLU A 166 5.99 13.16 -20.07
N THR A 167 5.08 12.29 -19.63
CA THR A 167 4.67 12.17 -18.21
C THR A 167 5.62 11.31 -17.37
N TYR A 168 6.32 10.38 -18.00
CA TYR A 168 7.22 9.43 -17.36
C TYR A 168 8.30 8.98 -18.34
N SER A 169 9.42 8.49 -17.80
CA SER A 169 10.53 7.93 -18.54
C SER A 169 10.59 6.40 -18.44
N THR A 170 11.43 5.76 -19.26
CA THR A 170 11.68 4.31 -19.14
C THR A 170 12.22 3.91 -17.77
N ASP A 171 12.99 4.78 -17.12
CA ASP A 171 13.49 4.49 -15.78
C ASP A 171 12.38 4.48 -14.73
N ASP A 172 11.34 5.28 -14.91
CA ASP A 172 10.22 5.33 -13.96
C ASP A 172 9.39 4.06 -14.03
N ILE A 173 9.25 3.47 -15.23
CA ILE A 173 8.64 2.14 -15.42
C ILE A 173 9.41 1.09 -14.60
N LYS A 174 10.74 1.09 -14.70
CA LYS A 174 11.60 0.15 -13.97
C LYS A 174 11.53 0.34 -12.46
N GLU A 175 11.48 1.58 -11.99
CA GLU A 175 11.33 1.85 -10.56
C GLU A 175 9.95 1.42 -10.04
N PHE A 176 8.88 1.67 -10.78
CA PHE A 176 7.53 1.25 -10.40
C PHE A 176 7.30 -0.26 -10.55
N ALA A 177 7.98 -0.93 -11.48
CA ALA A 177 7.97 -2.39 -11.59
C ALA A 177 8.40 -3.08 -10.29
N LYS A 178 9.36 -2.49 -9.55
CA LYS A 178 9.80 -3.00 -8.24
C LYS A 178 8.66 -3.02 -7.21
N VAL A 179 7.71 -2.08 -7.27
CA VAL A 179 6.54 -2.02 -6.39
C VAL A 179 5.57 -3.17 -6.65
N TRP A 180 5.54 -3.73 -7.87
CA TRP A 180 4.65 -4.83 -8.24
C TRP A 180 5.25 -6.22 -8.01
N THR A 181 6.39 -6.30 -7.32
CA THR A 181 7.00 -7.57 -6.94
C THR A 181 6.34 -8.19 -5.71
N GLY A 182 6.29 -9.52 -5.67
CA GLY A 182 5.78 -10.31 -4.56
C GLY A 182 4.27 -10.53 -4.54
N PHE A 183 3.53 -10.11 -5.57
CA PHE A 183 2.10 -10.43 -5.69
C PHE A 183 1.90 -11.91 -6.03
N GLU A 184 1.08 -12.60 -5.25
CA GLU A 184 0.74 -14.00 -5.49
C GLU A 184 -0.74 -14.26 -5.22
N ILE A 185 -1.31 -15.20 -5.96
CA ILE A 185 -2.65 -15.70 -5.68
C ILE A 185 -2.74 -16.37 -4.31
N ARG A 186 -3.91 -16.27 -3.69
CA ARG A 186 -4.15 -16.87 -2.37
C ARG A 186 -4.29 -18.39 -2.48
N ALA A 187 -4.08 -19.06 -1.34
CA ALA A 187 -4.40 -20.47 -1.22
C ALA A 187 -5.90 -20.70 -1.42
N ARG A 188 -6.27 -21.93 -1.79
CA ARG A 188 -7.65 -22.23 -2.12
C ARG A 188 -8.59 -22.13 -0.91
N ARG A 189 -9.84 -21.72 -1.16
CA ARG A 189 -10.94 -21.81 -0.20
C ARG A 189 -11.55 -23.20 -0.21
N GLY A 190 -11.64 -23.81 0.97
CA GLY A 190 -12.20 -25.16 1.13
C GLY A 190 -13.68 -25.31 0.73
N ASN A 191 -14.41 -24.19 0.61
CA ASN A 191 -15.85 -24.14 0.35
C ASN A 191 -16.25 -23.55 -1.01
N VAL A 192 -15.30 -23.14 -1.86
CA VAL A 192 -15.60 -22.53 -3.18
C VAL A 192 -14.86 -23.23 -4.33
N GLU A 193 -13.68 -23.82 -4.07
CA GLU A 193 -12.72 -24.15 -5.14
C GLU A 193 -12.37 -25.65 -5.22
N LYS A 194 -13.35 -26.54 -4.97
CA LYS A 194 -13.12 -28.00 -4.88
C LYS A 194 -12.75 -28.69 -6.20
N GLU A 195 -13.12 -28.16 -7.36
CA GLU A 195 -12.88 -28.80 -8.66
C GLU A 195 -12.20 -27.84 -9.65
N GLY A 196 -11.13 -28.27 -10.34
CA GLY A 196 -10.47 -27.50 -11.41
C GLY A 196 -9.47 -26.41 -10.98
N HIS A 197 -9.53 -25.94 -9.73
CA HIS A 197 -8.67 -24.85 -9.23
C HIS A 197 -7.24 -25.30 -8.88
N SER A 198 -6.56 -26.10 -9.70
CA SER A 198 -5.25 -26.69 -9.36
C SER A 198 -4.20 -25.68 -8.86
N ARG A 199 -4.34 -24.40 -9.23
CA ARG A 199 -3.36 -23.33 -9.02
C ARG A 199 -3.63 -22.34 -7.88
N GLY A 200 -4.82 -22.27 -7.27
CA GLY A 200 -5.10 -21.33 -6.15
C GLY A 200 -6.43 -20.59 -6.29
N ASN A 201 -6.66 -19.60 -5.41
CA ASN A 201 -7.84 -18.73 -5.38
C ASN A 201 -7.63 -17.53 -6.31
N ARG A 202 -8.56 -17.33 -7.24
CA ARG A 202 -8.50 -16.29 -8.29
C ARG A 202 -9.60 -15.24 -8.22
N LEU A 203 -10.40 -15.32 -7.18
CA LEU A 203 -11.47 -14.39 -6.90
C LEU A 203 -10.96 -13.35 -5.92
N ASP A 204 -10.40 -13.82 -4.80
CA ASP A 204 -9.94 -12.94 -3.75
C ASP A 204 -8.66 -12.19 -4.17
N ALA A 205 -8.54 -10.95 -3.67
CA ALA A 205 -7.36 -10.12 -3.86
C ALA A 205 -6.06 -10.89 -3.59
N MET A 206 -5.10 -10.75 -4.51
CA MET A 206 -3.76 -11.31 -4.37
C MET A 206 -3.13 -10.88 -3.04
N GLN A 207 -2.30 -11.76 -2.48
CA GLN A 207 -1.52 -11.50 -1.28
C GLN A 207 -0.09 -11.11 -1.64
N LEU A 208 0.59 -10.40 -0.73
CA LEU A 208 1.97 -10.01 -0.91
C LEU A 208 2.92 -10.95 -0.15
N LYS A 209 3.92 -11.48 -0.86
CA LYS A 209 5.11 -12.14 -0.31
C LYS A 209 6.18 -11.11 0.04
N ALA A 210 5.91 -10.34 1.08
CA ALA A 210 6.77 -9.27 1.55
C ALA A 210 7.56 -9.57 2.84
N ASN A 211 7.38 -10.77 3.41
CA ASN A 211 8.01 -11.18 4.66
C ASN A 211 8.64 -12.58 4.56
N GLY A 212 9.58 -12.88 5.46
CA GLY A 212 10.25 -14.20 5.57
C GLY A 212 11.22 -14.57 4.44
N VAL A 213 11.85 -15.74 4.54
CA VAL A 213 12.99 -16.19 3.66
C VAL A 213 12.68 -16.21 2.19
N ASN A 214 11.40 -16.32 1.83
CA ASN A 214 10.97 -16.32 0.46
C ASN A 214 10.34 -14.96 0.10
N THR A 215 10.78 -13.86 0.74
CA THR A 215 10.35 -12.52 0.36
C THR A 215 10.72 -12.30 -1.10
N ARG A 216 9.71 -11.94 -1.88
CA ARG A 216 9.81 -11.61 -3.30
C ARG A 216 9.63 -10.13 -3.54
N ARG A 217 9.14 -9.40 -2.53
CA ARG A 217 9.03 -7.94 -2.57
C ARG A 217 10.41 -7.30 -2.63
N ASP A 218 10.54 -6.25 -3.43
CA ASP A 218 11.70 -5.37 -3.42
C ASP A 218 11.63 -4.44 -2.20
N LEU A 219 12.65 -4.48 -1.34
CA LEU A 219 12.67 -3.77 -0.06
C LEU A 219 13.42 -2.42 -0.11
N PHE A 220 14.00 -2.06 -1.27
CA PHE A 220 14.84 -0.89 -1.41
C PHE A 220 14.02 0.38 -1.70
N PRO A 221 14.58 1.59 -1.56
CA PRO A 221 13.89 2.81 -1.99
C PRO A 221 13.48 2.78 -3.46
N LYS A 222 12.34 3.39 -3.78
CA LYS A 222 11.91 3.65 -5.16
C LYS A 222 11.71 5.15 -5.37
N MET A 223 12.05 5.62 -6.56
CA MET A 223 11.77 7.01 -6.94
C MET A 223 10.31 7.22 -7.31
N ASN A 224 9.82 8.45 -7.22
CA ASN A 224 8.54 8.89 -7.79
C ASN A 224 8.76 9.65 -9.13
N LEU A 225 7.68 10.05 -9.82
CA LEU A 225 7.75 10.72 -11.13
C LEU A 225 8.41 12.11 -11.11
N HIS A 226 8.49 12.77 -9.96
CA HIS A 226 8.92 14.17 -9.84
C HIS A 226 10.32 14.32 -9.25
N SER A 227 11.23 13.40 -9.56
CA SER A 227 12.59 13.38 -8.99
C SER A 227 12.61 13.36 -7.44
N GLY A 228 11.55 12.84 -6.82
CA GLY A 228 11.46 12.52 -5.39
C GLY A 228 11.47 11.02 -5.15
N TYR A 229 11.01 10.61 -3.97
CA TYR A 229 10.91 9.20 -3.60
C TYR A 229 9.46 8.79 -3.32
N LEU A 230 9.17 7.51 -3.53
CA LEU A 230 7.93 6.90 -3.10
C LEU A 230 7.96 6.83 -1.56
N GLY A 231 7.06 7.55 -0.90
CA GLY A 231 7.12 7.83 0.54
C GLY A 231 7.33 9.31 0.88
N ASP A 232 7.53 10.18 -0.11
CA ASP A 232 7.48 11.63 0.11
C ASP A 232 6.05 12.04 0.54
N GLY A 233 5.94 12.87 1.57
CA GLY A 233 4.67 13.22 2.21
C GLY A 233 4.16 12.19 3.24
N VAL A 234 4.88 11.09 3.44
CA VAL A 234 4.61 10.10 4.48
C VAL A 234 5.53 10.36 5.69
N PRO A 235 5.05 10.26 6.95
CA PRO A 235 5.88 10.54 8.13
C PRO A 235 7.01 9.53 8.31
N LEU A 236 8.08 9.94 8.99
CA LEU A 236 9.10 9.00 9.46
C LEU A 236 8.53 8.10 10.55
N CYS A 237 8.88 6.82 10.53
CA CYS A 237 8.44 5.89 11.58
C CYS A 237 8.95 6.26 12.97
N ALA A 238 10.14 6.89 13.04
CA ALA A 238 10.71 7.44 14.27
C ALA A 238 9.97 8.69 14.79
N ASP A 239 9.18 9.36 13.94
CA ASP A 239 8.43 10.57 14.30
C ASP A 239 6.96 10.28 14.64
N LEU A 240 6.55 9.01 14.65
CA LEU A 240 5.23 8.63 15.11
C LEU A 240 5.04 8.98 16.59
N PRO A 241 3.82 9.33 17.05
CA PRO A 241 3.56 9.55 18.46
C PRO A 241 3.93 8.33 19.30
N GLN A 242 4.46 8.56 20.50
CA GLN A 242 4.64 7.47 21.46
C GLN A 242 3.29 6.78 21.72
N HIS A 243 3.29 5.44 21.74
CA HIS A 243 2.08 4.63 21.80
C HIS A 243 1.09 4.94 20.66
N HIS A 244 1.57 5.07 19.42
CA HIS A 244 0.74 5.42 18.26
C HIS A 244 -0.45 4.47 18.01
N PHE A 245 -0.50 3.30 18.64
CA PHE A 245 -1.66 2.41 18.66
C PHE A 245 -2.86 2.95 19.47
N LEU A 246 -2.63 3.97 20.30
CA LEU A 246 -3.63 4.72 21.07
C LEU A 246 -3.92 6.10 20.47
N SER A 247 -3.17 6.54 19.45
CA SER A 247 -3.35 7.85 18.83
C SER A 247 -4.68 7.98 18.11
N LYS A 248 -5.19 9.22 18.04
CA LYS A 248 -6.31 9.56 17.15
C LYS A 248 -6.03 9.06 15.73
N GLY A 249 -7.01 8.37 15.14
CA GLY A 249 -6.90 7.77 13.81
C GLY A 249 -6.17 6.43 13.78
N ALA A 250 -5.72 5.88 14.91
CA ALA A 250 -5.25 4.51 14.99
C ALA A 250 -6.34 3.54 14.51
N ARG A 251 -5.97 2.65 13.58
CA ARG A 251 -6.88 1.73 12.90
C ARG A 251 -6.75 0.33 13.48
N TRP A 252 -7.88 -0.23 13.90
CA TRP A 252 -7.99 -1.57 14.46
C TRP A 252 -8.96 -2.40 13.61
N VAL A 253 -8.52 -3.58 13.19
CA VAL A 253 -9.31 -4.50 12.35
C VAL A 253 -9.74 -5.70 13.18
N TYR A 254 -11.03 -5.99 13.18
CA TYR A 254 -11.60 -7.11 13.92
C TYR A 254 -11.23 -8.45 13.28
N LEU A 255 -10.61 -9.34 14.06
CA LEU A 255 -10.24 -10.70 13.62
C LEU A 255 -11.24 -11.77 14.07
N GLY A 256 -12.20 -11.43 14.93
CA GLY A 256 -13.15 -12.40 15.48
C GLY A 256 -12.53 -13.27 16.57
N SER A 257 -12.84 -14.57 16.53
CA SER A 257 -12.33 -15.57 17.47
C SER A 257 -10.99 -16.17 17.06
N ASN A 258 -10.43 -15.74 15.91
CA ASN A 258 -9.13 -16.20 15.44
C ASN A 258 -8.10 -15.10 15.69
N PRO A 259 -7.04 -15.33 16.49
CA PRO A 259 -6.05 -14.31 16.77
C PRO A 259 -5.06 -14.08 15.62
N TYR A 260 -5.18 -14.78 14.49
CA TYR A 260 -4.20 -14.71 13.39
C TYR A 260 -4.19 -13.35 12.70
N ALA A 261 -3.14 -12.56 12.96
CA ALA A 261 -2.84 -11.32 12.26
C ALA A 261 -2.67 -11.58 10.75
N THR A 262 -3.47 -10.88 9.94
CA THR A 262 -3.50 -11.06 8.49
C THR A 262 -2.50 -10.17 7.77
N LEU A 263 -2.21 -8.99 8.33
CA LEU A 263 -1.29 -7.99 7.78
C LEU A 263 0.10 -8.05 8.41
N GLN A 264 0.21 -8.68 9.58
CA GLN A 264 1.46 -8.93 10.28
C GLN A 264 1.59 -10.38 10.78
N PRO A 265 1.40 -11.41 9.93
CA PRO A 265 1.49 -12.80 10.36
C PRO A 265 2.87 -13.15 10.94
N GLU A 266 3.94 -12.45 10.52
CA GLU A 266 5.29 -12.60 11.05
C GLU A 266 5.44 -12.19 12.52
N ALA A 267 4.53 -11.37 13.05
CA ALA A 267 4.50 -11.04 14.47
C ALA A 267 4.04 -12.24 15.33
N MET A 268 3.35 -13.20 14.71
CA MET A 268 2.81 -14.39 15.38
C MET A 268 3.42 -15.70 14.85
N ASP A 269 4.32 -15.63 13.86
CA ASP A 269 5.06 -16.77 13.31
C ASP A 269 6.14 -17.24 14.30
N SER A 270 5.75 -18.19 15.14
CA SER A 270 6.66 -19.18 15.69
C SER A 270 6.51 -20.44 14.85
N ARG A 271 7.60 -21.04 14.38
CA ARG A 271 7.53 -22.31 13.63
C ARG A 271 7.07 -23.53 14.45
N THR A 272 6.33 -23.35 15.55
CA THR A 272 5.56 -24.43 16.17
C THR A 272 4.35 -24.87 15.35
N THR A 273 4.18 -24.36 14.13
CA THR A 273 3.27 -24.91 13.10
C THR A 273 3.63 -26.34 12.65
N THR A 274 4.71 -26.95 13.15
CA THR A 274 4.78 -28.42 13.18
C THR A 274 3.61 -28.94 14.01
N LEU A 275 2.57 -29.39 13.32
CA LEU A 275 1.51 -30.42 13.56
C LEU A 275 1.33 -31.08 14.95
N SER A 276 2.23 -30.93 15.92
CA SER A 276 2.18 -31.54 17.25
C SER A 276 1.51 -30.70 18.33
N LEU A 277 1.22 -29.41 18.11
CA LEU A 277 0.57 -28.55 19.13
C LEU A 277 -0.85 -28.09 18.79
N GLY A 278 -1.28 -28.17 17.52
CA GLY A 278 -2.63 -27.80 17.08
C GLY A 278 -3.06 -26.38 17.45
N ASP A 279 -4.35 -26.08 17.31
CA ASP A 279 -4.97 -24.80 17.69
C ASP A 279 -4.75 -24.43 19.17
N ALA A 280 -4.43 -25.42 20.01
CA ALA A 280 -4.22 -25.27 21.46
C ALA A 280 -2.98 -24.43 21.86
N TRP A 281 -2.06 -24.14 20.94
CA TRP A 281 -0.93 -23.22 21.20
C TRP A 281 -1.31 -21.75 21.00
N LEU A 282 -2.19 -21.44 20.05
CA LEU A 282 -2.54 -20.06 19.68
C LEU A 282 -3.37 -19.35 20.77
N ASP A 283 -4.26 -20.09 21.42
CA ASP A 283 -5.02 -19.63 22.60
C ASP A 283 -4.11 -19.31 23.79
N LYS A 284 -2.88 -19.83 23.78
CA LYS A 284 -1.91 -19.76 24.89
C LYS A 284 -0.84 -18.68 24.69
N VAL A 285 -0.73 -18.09 23.50
CA VAL A 285 0.22 -17.00 23.22
C VAL A 285 -0.24 -15.73 23.95
N PRO A 286 0.56 -15.18 24.89
CA PRO A 286 0.19 -13.95 25.58
C PRO A 286 0.17 -12.79 24.59
N ARG A 287 -0.82 -11.92 24.74
CA ARG A 287 -1.01 -10.70 23.97
C ARG A 287 -1.33 -9.57 24.92
N LEU A 288 -1.21 -8.34 24.44
CA LEU A 288 -1.68 -7.19 25.20
C LEU A 288 -3.19 -7.36 25.44
N ARG A 289 -3.60 -7.27 26.71
CA ARG A 289 -4.98 -7.43 27.12
C ARG A 289 -5.47 -6.14 27.80
N PRO A 290 -6.03 -5.19 27.02
CA PRO A 290 -6.65 -3.99 27.56
C PRO A 290 -7.65 -4.33 28.67
N VAL A 291 -7.52 -3.67 29.82
CA VAL A 291 -8.26 -4.03 31.04
C VAL A 291 -9.73 -3.62 30.93
N PRO A 292 -10.70 -4.55 31.03
CA PRO A 292 -12.12 -4.21 30.97
C PRO A 292 -12.54 -3.20 32.03
N GLY A 293 -13.18 -2.11 31.60
CA GLY A 293 -13.69 -1.05 32.48
C GLY A 293 -12.65 -0.08 33.03
N ALA A 294 -11.35 -0.26 32.71
CA ALA A 294 -10.27 0.65 33.12
C ALA A 294 -9.44 1.18 31.93
N SER A 295 -9.33 0.40 30.86
CA SER A 295 -8.67 0.83 29.62
C SER A 295 -9.64 1.51 28.67
N ASP A 296 -9.29 2.72 28.25
CA ASP A 296 -10.04 3.46 27.22
C ASP A 296 -9.95 2.75 25.85
N LEU A 297 -8.84 2.03 25.58
CA LEU A 297 -8.71 1.20 24.39
C LEU A 297 -9.68 0.02 24.42
N HIS A 298 -9.82 -0.64 25.57
CA HIS A 298 -10.84 -1.69 25.74
C HIS A 298 -12.23 -1.15 25.44
N GLN A 299 -12.58 0.01 26.01
CA GLN A 299 -13.88 0.63 25.82
C GLN A 299 -14.14 0.97 24.35
N ALA A 300 -13.14 1.52 23.65
CA ALA A 300 -13.25 1.88 22.23
C ALA A 300 -13.47 0.66 21.32
N LEU A 301 -12.82 -0.48 21.62
CA LEU A 301 -12.93 -1.69 20.79
C LEU A 301 -14.11 -2.60 21.16
N CYS A 302 -14.54 -2.59 22.43
CA CYS A 302 -15.72 -3.31 22.89
C CYS A 302 -17.03 -2.64 22.44
N ASP A 303 -17.06 -1.31 22.31
CA ASP A 303 -18.22 -0.50 21.88
C ASP A 303 -19.55 -0.96 22.53
N SER A 304 -19.57 -1.04 23.87
CA SER A 304 -20.78 -1.42 24.60
C SER A 304 -21.84 -0.32 24.51
N LYS A 305 -23.09 -0.70 24.23
CA LYS A 305 -24.21 0.25 24.03
C LYS A 305 -24.72 0.90 25.33
N GLY A 306 -24.19 0.49 26.48
CA GLY A 306 -24.53 1.02 27.78
C GLY A 306 -23.77 0.31 28.92
N PRO A 307 -23.80 0.87 30.14
CA PRO A 307 -23.22 0.21 31.32
C PRO A 307 -23.90 -1.14 31.58
N GLY A 308 -23.12 -2.23 31.52
CA GLY A 308 -23.63 -3.60 31.76
C GLY A 308 -24.07 -4.34 30.50
N ASP A 309 -23.95 -3.74 29.30
CA ASP A 309 -24.20 -4.42 28.04
C ASP A 309 -22.98 -5.23 27.56
N LYS A 310 -23.26 -6.29 26.79
CA LYS A 310 -22.24 -7.04 26.04
C LYS A 310 -21.56 -6.15 24.99
N CYS A 311 -20.34 -6.50 24.60
CA CYS A 311 -19.63 -5.78 23.54
C CYS A 311 -20.34 -5.90 22.18
N SER A 312 -20.23 -4.87 21.35
CA SER A 312 -20.75 -4.80 19.99
C SER A 312 -19.64 -4.47 18.99
N TYR A 313 -18.99 -5.50 18.46
CA TYR A 313 -17.79 -5.31 17.63
C TYR A 313 -18.09 -4.78 16.21
N SER A 314 -17.35 -3.76 15.79
CA SER A 314 -17.29 -3.28 14.40
C SER A 314 -16.14 -3.96 13.64
N ALA A 315 -16.30 -4.19 12.33
CA ALA A 315 -15.28 -4.82 11.51
C ALA A 315 -13.96 -4.04 11.47
N GLU A 316 -14.05 -2.71 11.54
CA GLU A 316 -12.93 -1.78 11.66
C GLU A 316 -13.29 -0.68 12.65
N VAL A 317 -12.32 -0.25 13.46
CA VAL A 317 -12.44 0.87 14.40
C VAL A 317 -11.31 1.85 14.14
N LEU A 318 -11.66 3.11 13.89
CA LEU A 318 -10.73 4.24 13.89
C LEU A 318 -10.89 4.99 15.21
N LEU A 319 -9.81 5.14 15.98
CA LEU A 319 -9.90 5.84 17.26
C LEU A 319 -10.26 7.32 17.04
N PRO A 320 -11.33 7.84 17.64
CA PRO A 320 -11.79 9.21 17.42
C PRO A 320 -10.91 10.26 18.11
N ALA A 321 -10.13 9.85 19.10
CA ALA A 321 -9.23 10.68 19.89
C ALA A 321 -8.01 9.87 20.34
N THR A 322 -6.96 10.57 20.76
CA THR A 322 -5.78 9.96 21.39
C THR A 322 -6.15 9.54 22.81
N LEU A 323 -5.97 8.25 23.11
CA LEU A 323 -6.34 7.64 24.38
C LEU A 323 -5.16 7.63 25.35
N PRO A 324 -5.37 7.86 26.66
CA PRO A 324 -4.34 7.61 27.67
C PRO A 324 -4.04 6.10 27.74
N CYS A 325 -2.77 5.75 27.93
CA CYS A 325 -2.40 4.35 28.16
C CYS A 325 -2.84 3.89 29.55
N HIS A 326 -3.14 2.60 29.70
CA HIS A 326 -3.43 1.98 30.99
C HIS A 326 -2.62 0.69 31.22
N GLY A 327 -1.91 0.60 32.36
CA GLY A 327 -1.22 -0.62 32.78
C GLY A 327 -0.13 -1.06 31.80
N ASP A 328 -0.19 -2.29 31.30
CA ASP A 328 0.78 -2.83 30.34
C ASP A 328 0.81 -2.07 29.01
N GLU A 329 -0.27 -1.35 28.65
CA GLU A 329 -0.29 -0.47 27.48
C GLU A 329 0.74 0.66 27.60
N CYS A 330 1.08 1.09 28.82
CA CYS A 330 2.09 2.13 29.06
C CYS A 330 3.53 1.60 29.05
N LEU A 331 3.71 0.28 28.98
CA LEU A 331 5.03 -0.36 29.12
C LEU A 331 5.59 -0.87 27.80
N ILE A 332 4.80 -0.78 26.73
CA ILE A 332 5.14 -1.21 25.37
C ILE A 332 5.19 0.00 24.46
N ASP A 333 6.06 -0.02 23.46
CA ASP A 333 6.10 1.07 22.48
C ASP A 333 4.94 0.93 21.46
N THR A 334 4.62 -0.32 21.10
CA THR A 334 3.64 -0.66 20.06
C THR A 334 2.88 -1.93 20.38
N ALA A 335 1.78 -2.18 19.65
CA ALA A 335 0.96 -3.38 19.76
C ALA A 335 0.74 -4.01 18.38
N VAL A 336 0.43 -5.31 18.33
CA VAL A 336 0.09 -5.99 17.06
C VAL A 336 -1.31 -6.59 17.10
N VAL A 337 -1.59 -7.47 18.06
CA VAL A 337 -2.92 -8.02 18.31
C VAL A 337 -3.25 -7.83 19.79
N VAL A 338 -4.50 -7.43 20.06
CA VAL A 338 -5.01 -7.26 21.43
C VAL A 338 -6.16 -8.22 21.73
N ASP A 339 -6.24 -8.62 23.00
CA ASP A 339 -7.30 -9.47 23.54
C ASP A 339 -8.40 -8.58 24.15
N ILE A 340 -9.56 -8.52 23.49
CA ILE A 340 -10.73 -7.79 23.98
C ILE A 340 -11.68 -8.77 24.64
N VAL A 341 -11.81 -8.63 25.97
CA VAL A 341 -12.63 -9.51 26.80
C VAL A 341 -13.95 -8.84 27.11
N ASP A 342 -15.04 -9.49 26.74
CA ASP A 342 -16.37 -9.02 27.06
C ASP A 342 -16.60 -9.15 28.58
N PRO A 343 -16.90 -8.04 29.28
CA PRO A 343 -17.04 -8.06 30.74
C PRO A 343 -18.27 -8.85 31.23
N ILE A 344 -19.24 -9.14 30.34
CA ILE A 344 -20.48 -9.84 30.66
C ILE A 344 -20.39 -11.32 30.30
N THR A 345 -19.96 -11.63 29.08
CA THR A 345 -19.90 -13.02 28.59
C THR A 345 -18.60 -13.71 28.95
N ASN A 346 -17.56 -12.95 29.33
CA ASN A 346 -16.19 -13.42 29.50
C ASN A 346 -15.60 -14.06 28.22
N GLY A 347 -16.24 -13.85 27.07
CA GLY A 347 -15.71 -14.22 25.77
C GLY A 347 -14.58 -13.28 25.34
N THR A 348 -13.57 -13.81 24.65
CA THR A 348 -12.46 -13.03 24.11
C THR A 348 -12.55 -12.98 22.61
N VAL A 349 -12.36 -11.78 22.05
CA VAL A 349 -12.18 -11.56 20.61
C VAL A 349 -10.87 -10.81 20.37
N PHE A 350 -10.42 -10.81 19.13
CA PHE A 350 -9.13 -10.25 18.76
C PHE A 350 -9.27 -9.09 17.79
N PHE A 351 -8.42 -8.08 17.96
CA PHE A 351 -8.25 -6.98 17.02
C PHE A 351 -6.78 -6.85 16.62
N GLU A 352 -6.52 -6.67 15.32
CA GLU A 352 -5.21 -6.37 14.76
C GLU A 352 -5.04 -4.86 14.63
N TYR A 353 -3.94 -4.33 15.17
CA TYR A 353 -3.55 -2.95 14.96
C TYR A 353 -2.90 -2.78 13.60
N VAL A 354 -3.45 -1.90 12.77
CA VAL A 354 -2.84 -1.47 11.52
C VAL A 354 -2.17 -0.12 11.75
N ARG A 355 -0.86 -0.18 11.98
CA ARG A 355 -0.01 1.01 12.04
C ARG A 355 -0.24 1.89 10.81
N ARG A 356 -0.29 3.20 11.01
CA ARG A 356 -0.30 4.15 9.90
C ARG A 356 0.93 3.96 9.00
N ALA A 357 0.78 4.28 7.72
CA ALA A 357 1.91 4.35 6.81
C ALA A 357 2.99 5.31 7.35
N CYS A 358 4.22 4.83 7.40
CA CYS A 358 5.40 5.61 7.71
C CYS A 358 6.60 5.01 6.96
N VAL A 359 7.68 5.78 6.86
CA VAL A 359 8.91 5.39 6.17
C VAL A 359 10.14 5.49 7.08
N GLU A 360 11.15 4.67 6.81
CA GLU A 360 12.48 4.77 7.40
C GLU A 360 13.42 5.48 6.43
N LEU A 361 14.38 6.25 6.94
CA LEU A 361 15.49 6.71 6.10
C LEU A 361 16.43 5.54 5.79
N SER A 362 17.02 5.54 4.61
CA SER A 362 17.89 4.43 4.18
C SER A 362 19.28 4.47 4.81
N PHE A 363 19.76 5.67 5.13
CA PHE A 363 21.07 5.89 5.72
C PHE A 363 20.91 6.63 7.05
N PHE A 364 21.51 6.11 8.11
CA PHE A 364 21.37 6.62 9.47
C PHE A 364 22.56 6.19 10.32
N ASN A 365 22.76 6.86 11.45
CA ASN A 365 23.69 6.40 12.48
C ASN A 365 22.96 5.38 13.33
N GLY A 366 23.20 4.10 13.05
CA GLY A 366 22.41 3.00 13.58
C GLY A 366 23.00 2.37 14.85
N THR A 367 22.23 1.46 15.42
CA THR A 367 22.72 0.44 16.34
C THR A 367 22.48 -0.95 15.73
N HIS A 368 23.09 -1.98 16.32
CA HIS A 368 22.98 -3.32 15.78
C HIS A 368 21.70 -3.99 16.27
N ALA A 369 20.96 -4.59 15.35
CA ALA A 369 19.90 -5.54 15.69
C ALA A 369 20.21 -6.87 15.02
N ARG A 370 19.91 -7.96 15.72
CA ARG A 370 20.07 -9.31 15.19
C ARG A 370 18.70 -9.94 14.98
N GLY A 371 18.50 -10.52 13.81
CA GLY A 371 17.29 -11.27 13.52
C GLY A 371 17.35 -12.71 14.06
N PRO A 372 16.31 -13.51 13.80
CA PRO A 372 16.18 -14.85 14.37
C PRO A 372 17.28 -15.84 13.95
N SER A 373 17.80 -16.61 14.91
CA SER A 373 19.06 -17.37 14.82
C SER A 373 19.02 -18.67 14.01
N TRP A 374 17.85 -19.21 13.67
CA TRP A 374 17.68 -20.53 13.03
C TRP A 374 17.64 -20.49 11.49
N ARG A 375 17.85 -19.32 10.88
CA ARG A 375 17.92 -19.15 9.41
C ARG A 375 19.11 -18.29 9.03
N ALA A 376 20.00 -18.82 8.19
CA ALA A 376 21.25 -18.15 7.78
C ALA A 376 21.05 -16.74 7.17
N ALA A 377 19.90 -16.47 6.53
CA ALA A 377 19.55 -15.16 5.99
C ALA A 377 19.00 -14.17 7.04
N TYR A 378 18.39 -14.64 8.14
CA TYR A 378 17.78 -13.80 9.19
C TYR A 378 18.56 -13.77 10.50
N GLY A 379 19.51 -14.67 10.73
CA GLY A 379 20.44 -14.57 11.86
C GLY A 379 21.49 -13.48 11.66
N ALA A 380 21.39 -12.74 10.56
CA ALA A 380 22.24 -11.61 10.21
C ALA A 380 22.06 -10.47 11.20
N THR A 381 23.18 -9.87 11.57
CA THR A 381 23.18 -8.60 12.30
C THR A 381 23.09 -7.48 11.28
N VAL A 382 22.13 -6.58 11.43
CA VAL A 382 21.92 -5.44 10.52
C VAL A 382 21.95 -4.14 11.32
N CYS A 383 22.37 -3.05 10.66
CA CYS A 383 22.19 -1.72 11.20
C CYS A 383 20.70 -1.36 11.19
N VAL A 384 20.23 -0.77 12.28
CA VAL A 384 18.86 -0.28 12.43
C VAL A 384 18.87 1.10 13.08
N ASP A 385 17.95 1.96 12.68
CA ASP A 385 17.76 3.27 13.31
C ASP A 385 17.28 3.05 14.76
N PRO A 386 18.05 3.49 15.78
CA PRO A 386 17.71 3.26 17.19
C PRO A 386 16.39 3.90 17.63
N ALA A 387 15.89 4.89 16.89
CA ALA A 387 14.62 5.56 17.18
C ALA A 387 13.39 4.75 16.71
N THR A 388 13.59 3.69 15.91
CA THR A 388 12.49 2.88 15.37
C THR A 388 12.18 1.66 16.24
N GLU A 389 10.91 1.26 16.25
CA GLU A 389 10.40 0.08 16.98
C GLU A 389 10.76 -1.22 16.25
N ALA A 390 12.02 -1.63 16.33
CA ALA A 390 12.54 -2.64 15.40
C ALA A 390 12.82 -4.02 16.03
N ALA A 391 13.16 -4.06 17.32
CA ALA A 391 13.60 -5.28 17.98
C ALA A 391 13.25 -5.32 19.48
N ALA A 392 13.33 -6.51 20.07
CA ALA A 392 13.07 -6.75 21.49
C ALA A 392 14.29 -6.42 22.36
N ALA A 393 14.05 -6.20 23.66
CA ALA A 393 15.09 -6.12 24.67
C ALA A 393 15.66 -7.51 24.99
N ALA A 394 16.99 -7.62 24.95
CA ALA A 394 17.70 -8.82 25.40
C ALA A 394 18.82 -8.41 26.35
N CYS A 395 18.67 -8.80 27.61
CA CYS A 395 19.48 -8.31 28.71
C CYS A 395 20.51 -9.35 29.17
N CYS A 396 21.73 -8.89 29.41
CA CYS A 396 22.87 -9.67 29.85
C CYS A 396 23.56 -9.01 31.06
N ALA A 397 24.32 -9.80 31.81
CA ALA A 397 25.14 -9.31 32.91
C ALA A 397 26.28 -8.44 32.36
N PRO A 398 26.70 -7.39 33.10
CA PRO A 398 27.83 -6.56 32.71
C PRO A 398 29.09 -7.39 32.43
N GLY A 399 29.74 -7.16 31.29
CA GLY A 399 31.01 -7.82 30.93
C GLY A 399 30.87 -9.30 30.55
N HIS A 400 29.67 -9.72 30.15
CA HIS A 400 29.41 -11.06 29.63
C HIS A 400 30.28 -11.41 28.40
N SER A 401 30.54 -12.70 28.18
CA SER A 401 31.28 -13.18 27.01
C SER A 401 30.45 -13.05 25.73
N SER A 402 31.10 -13.13 24.56
CA SER A 402 30.44 -13.14 23.24
C SER A 402 29.52 -14.35 22.99
N GLN A 403 29.21 -15.12 24.04
CA GLN A 403 28.41 -16.34 24.01
C GLN A 403 27.33 -16.39 25.11
N ALA A 404 26.91 -15.23 25.61
CA ALA A 404 25.94 -15.16 26.69
C ALA A 404 24.54 -15.62 26.28
N THR A 405 23.84 -16.20 27.25
CA THR A 405 22.40 -16.44 27.16
C THR A 405 21.69 -15.18 27.68
N GLY A 406 21.06 -14.42 26.78
CA GLY A 406 20.29 -13.24 27.17
C GLY A 406 18.99 -13.62 27.87
N ILE A 407 18.42 -12.70 28.66
CA ILE A 407 17.04 -12.80 29.13
C ILE A 407 16.20 -11.83 28.30
N THR A 408 15.17 -12.34 27.64
CA THR A 408 14.21 -11.47 26.96
C THR A 408 13.23 -10.90 27.98
N ASP A 409 13.13 -9.58 28.05
CA ASP A 409 12.21 -8.88 28.94
C ASP A 409 11.09 -8.26 28.10
N CYS A 410 10.00 -9.00 27.92
CA CYS A 410 8.91 -8.62 27.02
C CYS A 410 7.53 -8.94 27.58
N LYS A 411 6.55 -8.14 27.16
CA LYS A 411 5.14 -8.16 27.55
C LYS A 411 4.28 -9.08 26.70
N TYR A 412 4.75 -9.42 25.51
CA TYR A 412 4.15 -10.43 24.63
C TYR A 412 5.21 -10.91 23.62
N PRO A 413 5.05 -12.08 22.99
CA PRO A 413 6.03 -12.62 22.03
C PRO A 413 6.20 -11.72 20.81
N ASN A 414 7.42 -11.59 20.30
CA ASN A 414 7.80 -10.68 19.22
C ASN A 414 7.48 -9.19 19.52
N GLU A 415 7.40 -8.79 20.78
CA GLU A 415 7.39 -7.37 21.14
C GLU A 415 8.61 -6.67 20.53
N VAL A 416 8.38 -5.51 19.92
CA VAL A 416 9.44 -4.65 19.42
C VAL A 416 9.35 -3.29 20.10
N MET A 417 10.49 -2.65 20.26
CA MET A 417 10.62 -1.37 20.92
C MET A 417 11.81 -0.61 20.33
N SER A 418 11.89 0.69 20.63
CA SER A 418 13.06 1.51 20.36
C SER A 418 14.28 1.02 21.13
N HIS A 419 15.48 1.38 20.68
CA HIS A 419 16.71 1.04 21.38
C HIS A 419 16.74 1.63 22.80
N SER A 420 16.27 2.87 22.97
CA SER A 420 16.19 3.53 24.29
C SER A 420 15.26 2.81 25.26
N THR A 421 14.09 2.34 24.78
CA THR A 421 13.18 1.55 25.61
C THR A 421 13.84 0.23 26.02
N ALA A 422 14.56 -0.42 25.11
CA ALA A 422 15.26 -1.67 25.41
C ALA A 422 16.39 -1.48 26.44
N GLU A 423 17.17 -0.40 26.34
CA GLU A 423 18.20 -0.06 27.33
C GLU A 423 17.60 0.24 28.71
N ALA A 424 16.54 1.05 28.76
CA ALA A 424 15.84 1.37 30.00
C ALA A 424 15.29 0.10 30.66
N ARG A 425 14.73 -0.82 29.85
CA ARG A 425 14.19 -2.08 30.34
C ARG A 425 15.27 -2.97 30.93
N CYS A 426 16.41 -3.14 30.25
CA CYS A 426 17.53 -3.90 30.79
C CYS A 426 18.13 -3.25 32.05
N ALA A 427 18.25 -1.93 32.08
CA ALA A 427 18.76 -1.22 33.25
C ALA A 427 17.85 -1.34 34.49
N ALA A 428 16.54 -1.51 34.29
CA ALA A 428 15.56 -1.64 35.36
C ALA A 428 15.51 -3.04 36.01
N ARG A 429 16.26 -4.02 35.49
CA ARG A 429 16.21 -5.40 35.98
C ARG A 429 16.91 -5.55 37.34
N THR A 430 16.24 -6.25 38.25
CA THR A 430 16.73 -6.47 39.62
C THR A 430 17.48 -7.79 39.79
N ASP A 431 17.53 -8.65 38.76
CA ASP A 431 18.12 -10.00 38.82
C ASP A 431 19.60 -10.07 38.41
N GLY A 432 20.25 -8.91 38.22
CA GLY A 432 21.67 -8.79 37.90
C GLY A 432 22.02 -8.74 36.41
N GLN A 433 21.05 -8.87 35.49
CA GLN A 433 21.24 -8.69 34.05
C GLN A 433 20.92 -7.25 33.64
N THR A 434 21.90 -6.34 33.65
CA THR A 434 21.64 -4.89 33.64
C THR A 434 21.98 -4.15 32.33
N GLU A 435 22.49 -4.83 31.30
CA GLU A 435 22.81 -4.20 30.02
C GLU A 435 22.32 -4.99 28.80
N LEU A 436 22.24 -4.33 27.63
CA LEU A 436 21.98 -5.03 26.37
C LEU A 436 23.13 -5.98 26.04
N CYS A 437 22.79 -7.17 25.54
CA CYS A 437 23.77 -8.18 25.15
C CYS A 437 24.62 -7.74 23.93
N THR A 438 25.91 -8.07 23.93
CA THR A 438 26.85 -7.87 22.81
C THR A 438 26.74 -9.00 21.76
N ALA A 439 26.61 -10.25 22.20
CA ALA A 439 26.31 -11.36 21.31
C ALA A 439 25.50 -12.41 22.07
N ILE A 440 24.43 -12.87 21.43
CA ILE A 440 23.46 -13.79 22.03
C ILE A 440 23.58 -15.14 21.35
N LEU A 441 24.00 -16.20 22.04
CA LEU A 441 23.90 -17.56 21.48
C LEU A 441 22.47 -18.08 21.52
N SER A 442 21.77 -17.82 22.63
CA SER A 442 20.38 -18.19 22.87
C SER A 442 19.74 -17.21 23.86
N SER A 443 18.43 -17.08 23.83
CA SER A 443 17.67 -16.32 24.84
C SER A 443 16.39 -17.11 25.09
N PRO A 444 16.12 -17.60 26.31
CA PRO A 444 14.79 -18.04 26.67
C PRO A 444 13.85 -16.86 26.42
N GLY A 445 12.74 -17.12 25.74
CA GLY A 445 11.86 -16.04 25.34
C GLY A 445 11.04 -15.44 26.48
N CYS A 446 10.16 -14.48 26.18
CA CYS A 446 9.32 -13.71 27.12
C CYS A 446 8.67 -14.52 28.25
N TYR A 447 8.35 -15.79 28.02
CA TYR A 447 7.72 -16.68 28.98
C TYR A 447 8.53 -17.97 29.09
N GLY A 448 9.07 -18.22 30.28
CA GLY A 448 9.90 -19.41 30.55
C GLY A 448 9.14 -20.73 30.43
N ASP A 449 9.89 -21.82 30.25
CA ASP A 449 9.43 -23.19 29.97
C ASP A 449 8.37 -23.76 30.95
N GLY A 450 8.16 -23.12 32.11
CA GLY A 450 7.27 -23.60 33.18
C GLY A 450 5.77 -23.33 33.01
N LEU A 451 5.35 -22.31 32.24
CA LEU A 451 3.92 -21.99 32.08
C LEU A 451 3.19 -22.84 31.02
N TYR A 452 3.94 -23.50 30.14
CA TYR A 452 3.40 -24.19 28.96
C TYR A 452 3.69 -25.70 28.90
N GLY A 453 4.16 -26.28 30.00
CA GLY A 453 4.21 -27.74 30.17
C GLY A 453 5.26 -28.47 29.33
N TYR A 454 6.35 -27.81 28.93
CA TYR A 454 7.50 -28.49 28.31
C TYR A 454 8.63 -28.61 29.32
N SER A 455 8.63 -29.71 30.08
CA SER A 455 9.82 -30.22 30.77
C SER A 455 10.45 -31.33 29.90
N GLY A 456 10.97 -30.95 28.75
CA GLY A 456 11.80 -31.85 27.95
C GLY A 456 13.25 -31.72 28.41
N SER A 457 13.84 -32.79 28.93
CA SER A 457 15.26 -32.93 29.29
C SER A 457 16.24 -32.78 28.12
N ASP A 458 15.77 -32.30 26.98
CA ASP A 458 16.61 -32.02 25.84
C ASP A 458 17.11 -30.58 25.98
N ASN A 459 18.41 -30.44 26.23
CA ASN A 459 19.20 -29.19 26.11
C ASN A 459 19.13 -28.54 24.70
N THR A 460 18.07 -28.78 23.91
CA THR A 460 17.88 -28.26 22.56
C THR A 460 17.15 -26.92 22.51
N GLY A 461 17.05 -26.18 23.63
CA GLY A 461 16.81 -24.73 23.65
C GLY A 461 15.70 -24.28 22.68
N LYS A 462 14.51 -24.87 22.82
CA LYS A 462 13.37 -24.58 21.94
C LYS A 462 12.50 -23.41 22.42
N GLY A 463 13.04 -22.58 23.30
CA GLY A 463 12.55 -21.23 23.57
C GLY A 463 13.06 -20.25 22.51
N MET A 464 12.15 -19.58 21.82
CA MET A 464 12.32 -18.31 21.06
C MET A 464 13.67 -18.05 20.36
N GLN A 465 14.11 -18.98 19.52
CA GLN A 465 15.09 -18.70 18.45
C GLN A 465 14.56 -17.68 17.40
N PHE A 466 13.30 -17.23 17.54
CA PHE A 466 12.49 -16.58 16.51
C PHE A 466 12.39 -15.04 16.62
N GLU A 467 12.88 -14.44 17.71
CA GLU A 467 12.72 -13.00 17.95
C GLU A 467 13.94 -12.19 17.51
N ARG A 468 13.67 -10.95 17.08
CA ARG A 468 14.68 -9.93 16.74
C ARG A 468 15.11 -9.22 18.01
N LYS A 469 16.41 -8.96 18.16
CA LYS A 469 16.97 -8.43 19.42
C LYS A 469 17.90 -7.28 19.16
N TRP A 470 17.78 -6.24 19.96
CA TRP A 470 18.82 -5.22 20.06
C TRP A 470 20.09 -5.87 20.62
N VAL A 471 21.21 -5.64 19.95
CA VAL A 471 22.53 -6.17 20.35
C VAL A 471 23.59 -5.07 20.23
N ARG A 472 24.63 -5.16 21.04
CA ARG A 472 25.82 -4.31 20.93
C ARG A 472 26.86 -5.02 20.06
N TYR A 473 27.69 -4.32 19.29
CA TYR A 473 28.72 -5.02 18.50
C TYR A 473 29.87 -5.50 19.39
N SER A 474 30.26 -4.68 20.36
CA SER A 474 31.20 -5.01 21.43
C SER A 474 30.87 -4.22 22.70
N THR A 475 31.60 -4.46 23.79
CA THR A 475 31.48 -3.64 25.00
C THR A 475 31.91 -2.18 24.79
N ALA A 476 32.67 -1.89 23.73
CA ALA A 476 33.19 -0.56 23.42
C ALA A 476 32.50 0.11 22.22
N ASP A 477 31.75 -0.63 21.39
CA ASP A 477 31.13 -0.13 20.17
C ASP A 477 29.69 -0.63 20.02
N THR A 478 28.75 0.31 20.06
CA THR A 478 27.32 0.09 19.83
C THR A 478 26.88 0.64 18.48
N SER A 479 27.74 1.38 17.79
CA SER A 479 27.41 2.09 16.55
C SER A 479 27.44 1.17 15.35
N CYS A 480 26.49 1.34 14.43
CA CYS A 480 26.42 0.62 13.17
C CYS A 480 26.34 1.62 12.03
N ASN A 481 27.40 1.69 11.23
CA ASN A 481 27.47 2.61 10.10
C ASN A 481 27.03 1.90 8.81
N VAL A 482 26.03 2.47 8.15
CA VAL A 482 25.60 2.06 6.82
C VAL A 482 26.54 2.69 5.79
N GLN A 483 27.06 1.89 4.87
CA GLN A 483 27.87 2.35 3.73
C GLN A 483 27.02 2.41 2.46
N ALA A 484 27.49 3.14 1.45
CA ALA A 484 26.93 3.07 0.10
C ALA A 484 27.98 2.62 -0.91
N GLN A 485 27.60 1.68 -1.77
CA GLN A 485 28.30 1.45 -3.01
C GLN A 485 27.68 2.34 -4.10
N ILE A 486 28.52 3.15 -4.73
CA ILE A 486 28.13 4.22 -5.65
C ILE A 486 28.61 3.87 -7.06
N PHE A 487 27.68 3.80 -7.99
CA PHE A 487 27.94 3.51 -9.40
C PHE A 487 28.36 4.77 -10.15
N SER A 488 29.03 4.58 -11.29
CA SER A 488 29.53 5.67 -12.13
C SER A 488 28.44 6.55 -12.76
N ASP A 489 27.18 6.13 -12.69
CA ASP A 489 25.99 6.85 -13.14
C ASP A 489 25.17 7.45 -11.98
N GLY A 490 25.69 7.37 -10.73
CA GLY A 490 25.05 7.94 -9.56
C GLY A 490 24.01 7.03 -8.88
N ARG A 491 23.79 5.81 -9.37
CA ARG A 491 23.02 4.80 -8.65
C ARG A 491 23.73 4.37 -7.36
N LEU A 492 22.95 3.85 -6.43
CA LEU A 492 23.35 3.52 -5.06
C LEU A 492 22.91 2.11 -4.68
N THR A 493 23.75 1.40 -3.92
CA THR A 493 23.39 0.20 -3.15
C THR A 493 23.61 0.48 -1.67
N ILE A 494 22.66 0.06 -0.82
CA ILE A 494 22.82 0.09 0.64
C ILE A 494 23.69 -1.09 1.07
N VAL A 495 24.74 -0.81 1.83
CA VAL A 495 25.68 -1.81 2.32
C VAL A 495 25.71 -1.80 3.85
N HIS A 496 25.40 -2.94 4.46
CA HIS A 496 25.53 -3.19 5.89
C HIS A 496 26.77 -4.08 6.12
N PRO A 497 27.94 -3.51 6.48
CA PRO A 497 29.21 -4.25 6.49
C PRO A 497 29.28 -5.39 7.50
N ALA A 498 28.48 -5.33 8.57
CA ALA A 498 28.38 -6.40 9.57
C ALA A 498 27.36 -7.49 9.21
N SER A 499 26.53 -7.27 8.18
CA SER A 499 25.47 -8.21 7.80
C SER A 499 26.00 -9.40 7.01
N SER A 500 25.44 -10.58 7.32
CA SER A 500 25.60 -11.80 6.53
C SER A 500 24.52 -11.95 5.44
N ASP A 501 23.55 -11.04 5.37
CA ASP A 501 22.57 -10.98 4.29
C ASP A 501 23.25 -10.47 3.01
N THR A 502 23.34 -11.33 1.99
CA THR A 502 23.99 -11.03 0.71
C THR A 502 23.29 -9.91 -0.07
N SER A 503 22.01 -9.65 0.19
CA SER A 503 21.28 -8.54 -0.43
C SER A 503 21.74 -7.16 0.07
N LEU A 504 22.36 -7.11 1.25
CA LEU A 504 22.88 -5.90 1.91
C LEU A 504 24.41 -5.82 1.87
N ARG A 505 25.08 -6.61 1.01
CA ARG A 505 26.53 -6.54 0.79
C ARG A 505 26.85 -5.65 -0.41
N ALA A 506 28.11 -5.22 -0.48
CA ALA A 506 28.67 -4.73 -1.73
C ALA A 506 28.56 -5.81 -2.83
N ASP A 507 28.35 -5.38 -4.07
CA ASP A 507 28.12 -6.20 -5.25
C ASP A 507 26.89 -7.13 -5.16
N SER A 508 25.89 -6.77 -4.34
CA SER A 508 24.64 -7.54 -4.21
C SER A 508 23.80 -7.56 -5.48
N GLY A 509 24.04 -6.61 -6.40
CA GLY A 509 23.26 -6.37 -7.61
C GLY A 509 22.04 -5.47 -7.38
N ASN A 510 21.65 -5.20 -6.13
CA ASN A 510 20.52 -4.32 -5.82
C ASN A 510 20.93 -2.86 -5.95
N PHE A 511 20.15 -2.04 -6.65
CA PHE A 511 20.43 -0.62 -6.75
C PHE A 511 19.14 0.22 -6.87
N PHE A 512 19.27 1.49 -6.51
CA PHE A 512 18.26 2.52 -6.74
C PHE A 512 18.96 3.83 -7.11
N ARG A 513 18.20 4.78 -7.66
CA ARG A 513 18.72 6.09 -8.07
C ARG A 513 18.85 7.04 -6.88
N GLY A 514 20.02 7.69 -6.75
CA GLY A 514 20.29 8.72 -5.75
C GLY A 514 20.01 10.13 -6.30
N ARG A 515 19.36 11.00 -5.53
CA ARG A 515 19.20 12.42 -5.88
C ARG A 515 20.40 13.23 -5.38
N TRP A 516 21.41 13.36 -6.24
CA TRP A 516 22.64 14.10 -5.96
C TRP A 516 22.48 15.60 -6.18
N GLU A 517 23.03 16.40 -5.27
CA GLU A 517 23.10 17.85 -5.41
C GLU A 517 23.97 18.23 -6.62
N GLY A 518 23.41 19.06 -7.51
CA GLY A 518 24.06 19.43 -8.79
C GLY A 518 24.33 18.26 -9.75
N GLY A 519 23.77 17.07 -9.49
CA GLY A 519 24.07 15.85 -10.27
C GLY A 519 25.50 15.31 -10.05
N HIS A 520 26.22 15.83 -9.04
CA HIS A 520 27.61 15.46 -8.77
C HIS A 520 27.68 14.29 -7.79
N HIS A 521 28.34 13.21 -8.20
CA HIS A 521 28.49 11.98 -7.41
C HIS A 521 29.91 11.42 -7.48
N PRO A 522 30.34 10.66 -6.47
CA PRO A 522 31.62 9.96 -6.49
C PRO A 522 31.74 9.04 -7.70
N ARG A 523 32.90 9.10 -8.37
CA ARG A 523 33.25 8.21 -9.46
C ARG A 523 34.74 7.92 -9.45
N ILE A 524 35.13 6.80 -10.04
CA ILE A 524 36.54 6.44 -10.21
C ILE A 524 37.18 7.41 -11.22
N VAL A 525 38.21 8.13 -10.78
CA VAL A 525 39.04 9.00 -11.64
C VAL A 525 40.48 8.52 -11.52
N ASN A 526 41.12 8.25 -12.67
CA ASN A 526 42.49 7.72 -12.73
C ASN A 526 42.73 6.48 -11.85
N GLY A 527 41.73 5.59 -11.75
CA GLY A 527 41.81 4.36 -10.95
C GLY A 527 41.64 4.54 -9.44
N SER A 528 41.21 5.73 -8.99
CA SER A 528 41.01 6.04 -7.57
C SER A 528 39.63 6.63 -7.29
N CYS A 529 39.07 6.31 -6.13
CA CYS A 529 37.87 6.97 -5.59
C CYS A 529 38.27 8.20 -4.76
N PRO A 530 37.33 9.14 -4.52
CA PRO A 530 37.55 10.27 -3.61
C PRO A 530 37.95 9.83 -2.19
N SER A 531 38.60 10.72 -1.42
CA SER A 531 38.97 10.46 -0.02
C SER A 531 37.75 10.10 0.83
N GLY A 532 37.82 9.03 1.64
CA GLY A 532 36.66 8.50 2.36
C GLY A 532 35.87 7.43 1.59
N CYS A 533 36.33 7.08 0.39
CA CYS A 533 35.82 5.98 -0.41
C CYS A 533 36.94 5.02 -0.82
N ALA A 534 36.62 3.74 -0.95
CA ALA A 534 37.48 2.70 -1.50
C ALA A 534 36.97 2.24 -2.87
N VAL A 535 37.89 1.83 -3.75
CA VAL A 535 37.53 1.23 -5.05
C VAL A 535 36.96 -0.16 -4.81
N GLN A 536 35.76 -0.41 -5.32
CA GLN A 536 35.08 -1.71 -5.32
C GLN A 536 34.70 -2.04 -6.77
N GLY A 537 35.48 -2.86 -7.46
CA GLY A 537 35.26 -3.15 -8.89
C GLY A 537 35.26 -1.87 -9.74
N LEU A 538 34.12 -1.57 -10.38
CA LEU A 538 33.89 -0.35 -11.18
C LEU A 538 33.13 0.75 -10.43
N THR A 539 33.03 0.62 -9.10
CA THR A 539 32.23 1.49 -8.22
C THR A 539 33.07 2.01 -7.06
N CYS A 540 32.53 2.98 -6.32
CA CYS A 540 33.14 3.47 -5.08
C CYS A 540 32.31 3.03 -3.87
N LEU A 541 32.93 2.32 -2.93
CA LEU A 541 32.34 2.00 -1.63
C LEU A 541 32.74 3.09 -0.64
N CYS A 542 31.77 3.81 -0.09
CA CYS A 542 32.01 5.00 0.71
C CYS A 542 31.39 4.91 2.11
N ASP A 543 32.10 5.46 3.09
CA ASP A 543 31.53 5.84 4.38
C ASP A 543 30.63 7.08 4.21
N LEU A 544 29.61 7.15 5.05
CA LEU A 544 28.52 8.12 4.92
C LEU A 544 28.33 8.93 6.21
N GLU A 545 27.95 10.19 6.04
CA GLU A 545 27.59 11.10 7.13
C GLU A 545 26.13 11.55 6.94
N PRO A 546 25.14 10.76 7.40
CA PRO A 546 23.74 11.14 7.34
C PRO A 546 23.43 12.29 8.30
N ALA A 547 22.60 13.23 7.86
CA ALA A 547 22.20 14.40 8.64
C ALA A 547 20.73 14.76 8.41
N ILE A 548 20.07 15.17 9.49
CA ILE A 548 18.73 15.79 9.48
C ILE A 548 18.89 17.22 9.99
N ALA A 549 18.31 18.17 9.27
CA ALA A 549 18.29 19.58 9.66
C ALA A 549 16.89 20.17 9.47
N ALA A 550 16.58 21.22 10.23
CA ALA A 550 15.37 22.01 10.03
C ALA A 550 15.46 22.77 8.69
N ALA A 551 14.42 22.71 7.86
CA ALA A 551 14.39 23.47 6.60
C ALA A 551 14.23 24.97 6.87
N PHE A 552 13.27 25.30 7.75
CA PHE A 552 12.95 26.66 8.15
C PHE A 552 13.25 26.85 9.63
N THR A 553 13.95 27.93 9.98
CA THR A 553 14.35 28.23 11.37
C THR A 553 13.90 29.62 11.83
N ASP A 554 13.62 30.53 10.89
CA ASP A 554 13.14 31.88 11.18
C ASP A 554 11.62 31.92 11.20
N ILE A 555 11.03 31.98 12.40
CA ILE A 555 9.57 32.08 12.57
C ILE A 555 9.01 33.46 12.21
N SER A 556 9.87 34.48 12.06
CA SER A 556 9.45 35.83 11.67
C SER A 556 9.19 35.96 10.17
N THR A 557 9.76 35.05 9.37
CA THR A 557 9.66 35.02 7.90
C THR A 557 9.21 33.63 7.44
N LEU A 558 7.90 33.44 7.31
CA LEU A 558 7.35 32.13 6.93
C LEU A 558 7.30 31.94 5.40
N PRO A 559 7.56 30.71 4.92
CA PRO A 559 7.50 30.36 3.50
C PRO A 559 6.05 30.37 2.97
N SER A 560 5.91 30.54 1.66
CA SER A 560 4.66 30.31 0.93
C SER A 560 4.32 28.81 0.86
N ALA A 561 3.06 28.49 0.55
CA ALA A 561 2.63 27.09 0.38
C ALA A 561 3.42 26.35 -0.71
N VAL A 562 3.83 27.06 -1.77
CA VAL A 562 4.65 26.50 -2.86
C VAL A 562 6.05 26.18 -2.36
N GLU A 563 6.71 27.11 -1.66
CA GLU A 563 8.04 26.87 -1.09
C GLU A 563 8.04 25.72 -0.07
N VAL A 564 6.98 25.60 0.74
CA VAL A 564 6.80 24.47 1.64
C VAL A 564 6.70 23.16 0.86
N ASP A 565 5.90 23.11 -0.21
CA ASP A 565 5.69 21.89 -1.00
C ASP A 565 6.94 21.44 -1.76
N GLU A 566 7.74 22.40 -2.24
CA GLU A 566 8.96 22.13 -3.01
C GLU A 566 10.16 21.75 -2.13
N GLN A 567 10.20 22.21 -0.88
CA GLN A 567 11.35 21.99 0.02
C GLN A 567 11.11 20.88 1.04
N LEU A 568 9.88 20.72 1.54
CA LEU A 568 9.56 19.71 2.56
C LEU A 568 9.03 18.42 1.92
N PHE A 569 9.90 17.41 1.86
CA PHE A 569 9.52 16.12 1.31
C PHE A 569 9.03 15.12 2.36
N MET A 570 9.41 15.27 3.63
CA MET A 570 8.99 14.34 4.69
C MET A 570 7.61 14.72 5.21
N GLY A 571 6.72 13.73 5.32
CA GLY A 571 5.41 13.93 5.93
C GLY A 571 5.48 14.10 7.45
N SER A 572 4.35 14.47 8.02
CA SER A 572 4.08 14.39 9.45
C SER A 572 2.69 13.79 9.68
N VAL A 573 2.48 13.16 10.82
CA VAL A 573 1.12 12.94 11.31
C VAL A 573 0.47 14.27 11.71
N GLU A 574 -0.86 14.31 11.78
CA GLU A 574 -1.56 15.51 12.22
C GLU A 574 -1.23 15.82 13.70
N PRO A 575 -1.14 17.09 14.09
CA PRO A 575 -0.87 17.49 15.48
C PRO A 575 -1.81 16.86 16.52
N GLU A 576 -3.06 16.57 16.15
CA GLU A 576 -4.06 15.95 17.01
C GLU A 576 -3.81 14.45 17.27
N ALA A 577 -2.91 13.81 16.53
CA ALA A 577 -2.50 12.42 16.79
C ALA A 577 -1.55 12.31 17.99
N PHE A 578 -0.94 13.42 18.41
CA PHE A 578 -0.09 13.49 19.60
C PHE A 578 -0.92 13.75 20.87
N PRO A 579 -0.38 13.43 22.05
CA PRO A 579 -0.98 13.84 23.32
C PRO A 579 -1.22 15.36 23.37
N PRO A 580 -2.31 15.82 24.03
CA PRO A 580 -2.60 17.24 24.17
C PRO A 580 -1.41 18.03 24.72
N GLY A 581 -1.08 19.16 24.08
CA GLY A 581 0.00 20.05 24.51
C GLY A 581 1.38 19.75 23.93
N VAL A 582 1.57 18.65 23.18
CA VAL A 582 2.84 18.38 22.47
C VAL A 582 3.06 19.36 21.32
N TYR A 583 2.01 19.62 20.53
CA TYR A 583 2.02 20.60 19.46
C TYR A 583 1.02 21.71 19.73
N SER A 584 1.37 22.92 19.34
CA SER A 584 0.51 24.10 19.41
C SER A 584 0.50 24.81 18.07
N LEU A 585 -0.69 25.24 17.63
CA LEU A 585 -0.82 26.07 16.44
C LEU A 585 -0.17 27.43 16.71
N CYS A 586 0.72 27.86 15.83
CA CYS A 586 1.35 29.16 15.92
C CYS A 586 0.32 30.27 15.63
N THR A 587 0.19 31.22 16.57
CA THR A 587 -0.77 32.33 16.49
C THR A 587 -0.10 33.71 16.43
N SER A 588 1.22 33.75 16.22
CA SER A 588 1.94 35.01 16.02
C SER A 588 1.44 35.74 14.76
N ALA A 589 1.75 37.05 14.65
CA ALA A 589 1.34 37.84 13.49
C ALA A 589 1.86 37.26 12.15
N PRO A 590 3.13 36.80 12.03
CA PRO A 590 3.60 36.09 10.84
C PRO A 590 2.79 34.82 10.52
N CYS A 591 2.48 34.01 11.53
CA CYS A 591 1.71 32.76 11.35
C CYS A 591 0.27 33.03 10.90
N SER A 592 -0.35 34.10 11.42
CA SER A 592 -1.70 34.52 11.01
C SER A 592 -1.71 35.03 9.56
N ALA A 593 -0.64 35.70 9.11
CA ALA A 593 -0.49 36.10 7.72
C ALA A 593 -0.27 34.89 6.80
N ALA A 594 0.58 33.94 7.19
CA ALA A 594 0.84 32.71 6.44
C ALA A 594 -0.41 31.83 6.30
N LEU A 595 -1.28 31.81 7.31
CA LEU A 595 -2.58 31.13 7.26
C LEU A 595 -3.48 31.66 6.13
N GLY A 596 -3.48 32.98 5.91
CA GLY A 596 -4.17 33.60 4.78
C GLY A 596 -3.61 33.17 3.41
N GLY A 597 -2.34 32.78 3.36
CA GLY A 597 -1.67 32.17 2.21
C GLY A 597 -1.76 30.65 2.13
N GLY A 598 -2.54 30.00 3.00
CA GLY A 598 -2.78 28.56 2.98
C GLY A 598 -1.77 27.71 3.75
N VAL A 599 -0.90 28.32 4.59
CA VAL A 599 0.10 27.62 5.40
C VAL A 599 -0.28 27.70 6.88
N SER A 600 -0.50 26.54 7.53
CA SER A 600 -0.63 26.48 8.99
C SER A 600 0.65 25.91 9.60
N VAL A 601 1.13 26.50 10.69
CA VAL A 601 2.40 26.13 11.33
C VAL A 601 2.13 25.68 12.76
N TYR A 602 2.68 24.53 13.14
CA TYR A 602 2.60 23.98 14.49
C TYR A 602 4.00 23.82 15.08
N THR A 603 4.21 24.36 16.27
CA THR A 603 5.48 24.30 16.98
C THR A 603 5.42 23.26 18.09
N HIS A 604 6.50 22.50 18.25
CA HIS A 604 6.64 21.51 19.31
C HIS A 604 6.82 22.19 20.67
N SER A 605 6.25 21.65 21.76
CA SER A 605 6.28 22.25 23.10
C SER A 605 7.69 22.49 23.64
N GLY A 606 8.62 21.59 23.31
CA GLY A 606 10.04 21.69 23.66
C GLY A 606 10.84 22.74 22.87
N SER A 607 10.24 23.44 21.90
CA SER A 607 10.92 24.47 21.09
C SER A 607 10.82 25.89 21.68
N GLY A 608 9.97 26.08 22.71
CA GLY A 608 9.66 27.43 23.20
C GLY A 608 8.96 28.32 22.18
N GLY A 609 8.32 27.72 21.15
CA GLY A 609 7.64 28.44 20.07
C GLY A 609 8.55 28.81 18.90
N ALA A 610 9.79 28.33 18.85
CA ALA A 610 10.68 28.48 17.70
C ALA A 610 10.42 27.40 16.63
N LEU A 611 10.86 27.67 15.39
CA LEU A 611 10.91 26.63 14.36
C LEU A 611 12.14 25.76 14.54
N ASP A 612 11.91 24.46 14.57
CA ASP A 612 12.93 23.41 14.63
C ASP A 612 12.52 22.24 13.72
N ASP A 613 13.34 21.19 13.69
CA ASP A 613 13.11 20.00 12.87
C ASP A 613 11.87 19.19 13.30
N ARG A 614 11.28 19.49 14.47
CA ARG A 614 10.03 18.89 14.95
C ARG A 614 8.81 19.70 14.52
N SER A 615 8.99 20.91 14.01
CA SER A 615 7.86 21.76 13.60
C SER A 615 7.10 21.16 12.41
N ILE A 616 5.78 21.36 12.39
CA ILE A 616 4.88 20.78 11.37
C ILE A 616 4.25 21.90 10.55
N PHE A 617 4.30 21.76 9.23
CA PHE A 617 3.63 22.63 8.28
C PHE A 617 2.42 21.91 7.69
N ARG A 618 1.30 22.60 7.55
CA ARG A 618 0.09 22.13 6.87
C ARG A 618 -0.18 23.00 5.65
N ILE A 619 -0.31 22.36 4.50
CA ILE A 619 -0.69 22.99 3.21
C ILE A 619 -1.85 22.23 2.55
N LEU A 620 -2.45 22.82 1.51
CA LEU A 620 -3.40 22.13 0.63
C LEU A 620 -2.72 21.79 -0.71
N ARG A 621 -2.48 20.51 -0.96
CA ARG A 621 -2.07 20.01 -2.29
C ARG A 621 -3.31 19.90 -3.19
N ASN A 622 -3.17 20.26 -4.47
CA ASN A 622 -4.27 20.27 -5.45
C ASN A 622 -5.53 21.03 -4.98
N SER A 623 -5.37 22.03 -4.11
CA SER A 623 -6.44 22.81 -3.45
C SER A 623 -7.40 22.04 -2.54
N THR A 624 -7.38 20.70 -2.54
CA THR A 624 -8.37 19.87 -1.84
C THR A 624 -7.77 18.90 -0.82
N ARG A 625 -6.46 18.61 -0.89
CA ARG A 625 -5.80 17.61 -0.03
C ARG A 625 -4.97 18.26 1.08
N PRO A 626 -5.44 18.31 2.33
CA PRO A 626 -4.61 18.69 3.47
C PRO A 626 -3.41 17.75 3.57
N THR A 627 -2.23 18.34 3.61
CA THR A 627 -0.96 17.62 3.72
C THR A 627 -0.16 18.21 4.86
N TYR A 628 0.29 17.35 5.78
CA TYR A 628 1.13 17.71 6.91
C TYR A 628 2.56 17.26 6.60
N LEU A 629 3.49 18.20 6.69
CA LEU A 629 4.89 18.03 6.31
C LEU A 629 5.76 18.36 7.53
N ALA A 630 6.73 17.51 7.81
CA ALA A 630 7.73 17.77 8.84
C ALA A 630 8.73 18.79 8.32
N ASN A 631 9.16 19.72 9.17
CA ASN A 631 10.17 20.73 8.87
C ASN A 631 11.58 20.14 8.80
N LYS A 632 11.79 19.11 7.98
CA LYS A 632 13.02 18.32 7.94
C LYS A 632 13.60 18.27 6.53
N ILE A 633 14.92 18.37 6.45
CA ILE A 633 15.72 18.00 5.27
C ILE A 633 16.65 16.88 5.70
N ALA A 634 16.51 15.72 5.06
CA ALA A 634 17.38 14.58 5.28
C ALA A 634 18.39 14.48 4.11
N SER A 635 19.67 14.58 4.44
CA SER A 635 20.78 14.55 3.48
C SER A 635 21.84 13.56 3.93
N VAL A 636 22.64 13.08 2.98
CA VAL A 636 23.79 12.22 3.25
C VAL A 636 25.01 12.86 2.59
N ARG A 637 26.02 13.16 3.41
CA ARG A 637 27.31 13.65 2.96
C ARG A 637 28.25 12.48 2.72
N VAL A 638 29.05 12.60 1.65
CA VAL A 638 30.05 11.61 1.24
C VAL A 638 31.39 12.32 1.07
N ALA A 639 32.49 11.64 1.43
CA ALA A 639 33.84 12.16 1.28
C ALA A 639 34.06 13.53 1.96
N GLY A 640 33.64 13.65 3.22
CA GLY A 640 33.74 14.91 3.99
C GLY A 640 32.84 16.03 3.46
N GLY A 641 31.76 15.71 2.75
CA GLY A 641 30.80 16.67 2.20
C GLY A 641 31.12 17.16 0.79
N ALA A 642 32.11 16.57 0.10
CA ALA A 642 32.38 16.87 -1.30
C ALA A 642 31.22 16.48 -2.23
N PHE A 643 30.40 15.51 -1.81
CA PHE A 643 29.19 15.10 -2.50
C PHE A 643 28.05 14.96 -1.49
N ILE A 644 26.86 15.38 -1.91
CA ILE A 644 25.66 15.35 -1.08
C ILE A 644 24.52 14.77 -1.91
N PHE A 645 23.77 13.85 -1.33
CA PHE A 645 22.51 13.40 -1.90
C PHE A 645 21.41 13.42 -0.86
N ARG A 646 20.16 13.54 -1.33
CA ARG A 646 18.98 13.47 -0.47
C ARG A 646 18.84 12.05 0.08
N ASN A 647 18.65 11.90 1.39
CA ASN A 647 18.49 10.60 2.02
C ASN A 647 17.15 9.96 1.61
N PRO A 648 17.15 8.81 0.92
CA PRO A 648 15.93 8.23 0.40
C PRO A 648 15.10 7.53 1.49
N PRO A 649 13.78 7.80 1.58
CA PRO A 649 12.87 7.01 2.41
C PRO A 649 12.62 5.62 1.81
N LYS A 650 12.29 4.66 2.68
CA LYS A 650 11.78 3.32 2.33
C LYS A 650 10.67 2.90 3.29
N PHE A 651 9.66 2.20 2.80
CA PHE A 651 8.59 1.65 3.64
C PHE A 651 9.05 0.42 4.45
N HIS A 652 9.97 -0.35 3.88
CA HIS A 652 10.33 -1.66 4.41
C HIS A 652 11.45 -1.57 5.43
N SER A 653 11.26 -2.18 6.59
CA SER A 653 12.35 -2.46 7.52
C SER A 653 13.15 -3.67 7.04
N PHE A 654 14.48 -3.62 7.05
CA PHE A 654 15.30 -4.79 6.64
C PHE A 654 15.32 -5.88 7.71
N ILE A 655 15.22 -5.52 8.99
CA ILE A 655 15.16 -6.48 10.09
C ILE A 655 13.76 -7.10 10.22
N ARG A 656 12.71 -6.32 9.91
CA ARG A 656 11.30 -6.75 10.00
C ARG A 656 10.47 -6.31 8.78
N PRO A 657 10.70 -6.89 7.58
CA PRO A 657 9.79 -6.69 6.46
C PRO A 657 8.39 -7.20 6.82
N SER A 658 7.35 -6.43 6.52
CA SER A 658 5.95 -6.78 6.83
C SER A 658 5.06 -6.68 5.60
N ILE A 659 3.95 -7.44 5.59
CA ILE A 659 2.94 -7.34 4.52
C ILE A 659 2.27 -5.97 4.54
N ARG A 660 1.94 -5.48 5.74
CA ARG A 660 1.41 -4.12 5.96
C ARG A 660 2.22 -3.04 5.25
N ASP A 661 3.55 -3.02 5.44
CA ASP A 661 4.38 -1.94 4.88
C ASP A 661 4.52 -2.06 3.35
N ALA A 662 4.45 -3.29 2.81
CA ALA A 662 4.35 -3.52 1.37
C ALA A 662 3.00 -3.06 0.78
N GLU A 663 1.90 -3.24 1.51
CA GLU A 663 0.61 -2.69 1.11
C GLU A 663 0.63 -1.16 1.13
N HIS A 664 1.26 -0.54 2.13
CA HIS A 664 1.43 0.92 2.18
C HIS A 664 2.24 1.44 0.99
N GLU A 665 3.35 0.80 0.64
CA GLU A 665 4.16 1.20 -0.53
C GLU A 665 3.38 1.06 -1.85
N THR A 666 2.63 -0.04 -2.01
CA THR A 666 1.77 -0.24 -3.19
C THR A 666 0.68 0.84 -3.27
N GLN A 667 0.01 1.11 -2.16
CA GLN A 667 -1.03 2.13 -2.11
C GLN A 667 -0.47 3.53 -2.34
N GLU A 668 0.75 3.83 -1.87
CA GLU A 668 1.40 5.10 -2.13
C GLU A 668 1.69 5.29 -3.63
N LEU A 669 2.04 4.22 -4.36
CA LEU A 669 2.19 4.32 -5.82
C LEU A 669 0.85 4.60 -6.51
N ILE A 670 -0.21 3.90 -6.09
CA ILE A 670 -1.57 4.14 -6.60
C ILE A 670 -1.98 5.58 -6.30
N ASP A 671 -1.72 6.08 -5.08
CA ASP A 671 -2.01 7.45 -4.68
C ASP A 671 -1.19 8.47 -5.46
N HIS A 672 0.09 8.20 -5.71
CA HIS A 672 0.97 9.05 -6.50
C HIS A 672 0.41 9.28 -7.90
N LEU A 673 -0.06 8.22 -8.57
CA LEU A 673 -0.67 8.30 -9.90
C LEU A 673 -2.10 8.87 -9.83
N PHE A 674 -2.86 8.52 -8.81
CA PHE A 674 -4.23 9.00 -8.62
C PHE A 674 -4.29 10.53 -8.49
N TRP A 675 -3.38 11.10 -7.69
CA TRP A 675 -3.30 12.54 -7.44
C TRP A 675 -2.49 13.32 -8.50
N HIS A 676 -1.95 12.63 -9.49
CA HIS A 676 -1.20 13.27 -10.57
C HIS A 676 -2.10 14.21 -11.38
N LYS A 677 -1.57 15.38 -11.77
CA LYS A 677 -2.34 16.44 -12.46
C LYS A 677 -3.04 15.95 -13.73
N ASN A 678 -2.43 15.01 -14.45
CA ASN A 678 -2.98 14.43 -15.67
C ASN A 678 -4.17 13.50 -15.45
N HIS A 679 -4.34 12.92 -14.26
CA HIS A 679 -5.30 11.82 -14.12
C HIS A 679 -6.74 12.28 -14.40
N GLY A 680 -7.13 13.45 -13.89
CA GLY A 680 -8.44 14.06 -14.16
C GLY A 680 -8.73 14.28 -15.66
N PRO A 681 -7.93 15.08 -16.39
CA PRO A 681 -8.17 15.28 -17.83
C PRO A 681 -8.02 13.99 -18.65
N PHE A 682 -7.09 13.11 -18.30
CA PHE A 682 -6.90 11.82 -18.97
C PHE A 682 -8.17 10.96 -18.89
N ILE A 683 -8.67 10.71 -17.67
CA ILE A 683 -9.84 9.86 -17.49
C ILE A 683 -11.12 10.51 -18.02
N ALA A 684 -11.25 11.83 -17.88
CA ALA A 684 -12.36 12.59 -18.45
C ALA A 684 -12.46 12.37 -19.95
N HIS A 685 -11.35 12.55 -20.68
CA HIS A 685 -11.31 12.32 -22.12
C HIS A 685 -11.69 10.88 -22.49
N ARG A 686 -11.09 9.90 -21.81
CA ARG A 686 -11.34 8.46 -22.05
C ARG A 686 -12.80 8.06 -21.83
N LEU A 687 -13.41 8.54 -20.75
CA LEU A 687 -14.81 8.22 -20.44
C LEU A 687 -15.78 8.90 -21.41
N ILE A 688 -15.49 10.14 -21.84
CA ILE A 688 -16.32 10.82 -22.85
C ILE A 688 -16.33 10.02 -24.16
N GLN A 689 -15.17 9.54 -24.61
CA GLN A 689 -14.99 8.71 -25.81
C GLN A 689 -15.81 7.42 -25.80
N ARG A 690 -16.07 6.85 -24.62
CA ARG A 690 -16.87 5.62 -24.47
C ARG A 690 -18.35 5.86 -24.23
N MET A 691 -18.75 7.10 -23.95
CA MET A 691 -20.10 7.41 -23.50
C MET A 691 -20.89 8.29 -24.46
N THR A 692 -20.30 9.35 -25.01
CA THR A 692 -21.07 10.43 -25.67
C THR A 692 -20.44 11.02 -26.93
N SER A 693 -19.12 11.21 -27.00
CA SER A 693 -18.46 11.85 -28.15
C SER A 693 -17.10 11.24 -28.42
N SER A 694 -16.81 10.91 -29.68
CA SER A 694 -15.50 10.38 -30.11
C SER A 694 -14.39 11.45 -30.08
N ASN A 695 -14.73 12.71 -30.37
CA ASN A 695 -13.81 13.84 -30.43
C ASN A 695 -14.32 15.00 -29.55
N PRO A 696 -14.24 14.89 -28.21
CA PRO A 696 -14.79 15.92 -27.33
C PRO A 696 -14.02 17.24 -27.41
N THR A 697 -14.74 18.37 -27.35
CA THR A 697 -14.07 19.67 -27.31
C THR A 697 -13.25 19.85 -26.04
N PRO A 698 -12.19 20.71 -26.07
CA PRO A 698 -11.40 20.98 -24.87
C PRO A 698 -12.24 21.47 -23.67
N ARG A 699 -13.25 22.31 -23.94
CA ARG A 699 -14.18 22.78 -22.91
C ARG A 699 -14.99 21.64 -22.28
N TYR A 700 -15.43 20.66 -23.07
CA TYR A 700 -16.16 19.52 -22.54
C TYR A 700 -15.27 18.67 -21.62
N THR A 701 -14.05 18.37 -22.08
CA THR A 701 -13.04 17.66 -21.27
C THR A 701 -12.74 18.41 -19.97
N GLN A 702 -12.60 19.74 -20.03
CA GLN A 702 -12.37 20.57 -18.85
C GLN A 702 -13.52 20.51 -17.85
N ALA A 703 -14.77 20.56 -18.32
CA ALA A 703 -15.95 20.50 -17.45
C ALA A 703 -16.02 19.17 -16.68
N VAL A 704 -15.71 18.06 -17.37
CA VAL A 704 -15.70 16.72 -16.77
C VAL A 704 -14.50 16.53 -15.84
N SER A 705 -13.31 17.00 -16.24
CA SER A 705 -12.09 17.01 -15.41
C SER A 705 -12.33 17.79 -14.11
N ASN A 706 -12.99 18.94 -14.16
CA ASN A 706 -13.35 19.71 -12.97
C ASN A 706 -14.30 18.92 -12.05
N ALA A 707 -15.34 18.29 -12.61
CA ALA A 707 -16.28 17.49 -11.82
C ALA A 707 -15.58 16.30 -11.13
N PHE A 708 -14.64 15.66 -11.81
CA PHE A 708 -13.77 14.62 -11.25
C PHE A 708 -12.94 15.12 -10.08
N LYS A 709 -12.33 16.31 -10.20
CA LYS A 709 -11.47 16.90 -9.18
C LYS A 709 -12.24 17.38 -7.95
N THR A 710 -13.45 17.93 -8.13
CA THR A 710 -14.23 18.55 -7.05
C THR A 710 -15.29 17.62 -6.45
N GLY A 711 -15.63 16.52 -7.11
CA GLY A 711 -16.74 15.66 -6.70
C GLY A 711 -18.10 16.37 -6.70
N ALA A 712 -18.25 17.36 -7.57
CA ALA A 712 -19.46 18.17 -7.67
C ALA A 712 -19.72 18.59 -9.12
N HIS A 713 -20.98 18.64 -9.53
CA HIS A 713 -21.38 19.11 -10.84
C HIS A 713 -22.76 19.79 -10.79
N ALA A 714 -22.93 20.89 -11.53
CA ALA A 714 -24.20 21.63 -11.66
C ALA A 714 -24.90 21.96 -10.32
N GLY A 715 -24.13 22.31 -9.27
CA GLY A 715 -24.65 22.65 -7.95
C GLY A 715 -25.01 21.45 -7.07
N VAL A 716 -24.80 20.22 -7.54
CA VAL A 716 -24.94 18.99 -6.75
C VAL A 716 -23.55 18.52 -6.32
N THR A 717 -23.36 18.37 -5.02
CA THR A 717 -22.18 17.72 -4.44
C THR A 717 -22.48 16.23 -4.29
N TYR A 718 -21.63 15.40 -4.89
CA TYR A 718 -21.68 13.94 -4.77
C TYR A 718 -20.91 13.55 -3.51
N SER A 719 -19.73 12.92 -3.62
CA SER A 719 -18.84 12.74 -2.46
C SER A 719 -18.10 14.01 -2.07
N GLY A 720 -18.01 15.01 -2.96
CA GLY A 720 -17.18 16.21 -2.75
C GLY A 720 -15.68 15.94 -2.67
N SER A 721 -15.26 14.74 -3.09
CA SER A 721 -13.86 14.30 -3.07
C SER A 721 -13.30 14.19 -4.48
N TYR A 722 -12.00 14.36 -4.62
CA TYR A 722 -11.30 14.10 -5.89
C TYR A 722 -11.48 12.64 -6.31
N GLY A 723 -11.62 12.38 -7.60
CA GLY A 723 -11.80 11.03 -8.15
C GLY A 723 -13.23 10.51 -8.19
N ASP A 724 -14.22 11.39 -8.00
CA ASP A 724 -15.64 11.02 -7.92
C ASP A 724 -16.24 10.70 -9.30
N LEU A 725 -16.64 9.45 -9.49
CA LEU A 725 -17.22 8.99 -10.75
C LEU A 725 -18.70 9.38 -10.89
N GLY A 726 -19.43 9.58 -9.80
CA GLY A 726 -20.81 10.07 -9.85
C GLY A 726 -20.90 11.47 -10.46
N ALA A 727 -20.07 12.39 -9.97
CA ALA A 727 -19.94 13.73 -10.51
C ALA A 727 -19.40 13.71 -11.96
N THR A 728 -18.43 12.85 -12.23
CA THR A 728 -17.83 12.69 -13.58
C THR A 728 -18.86 12.22 -14.61
N PHE A 729 -19.59 11.14 -14.34
CA PHE A 729 -20.62 10.63 -15.26
C PHE A 729 -21.80 11.59 -15.40
N ALA A 730 -22.16 12.31 -14.34
CA ALA A 730 -23.16 13.37 -14.44
C ALA A 730 -22.69 14.50 -15.37
N ALA A 731 -21.45 14.96 -15.22
CA ALA A 731 -20.88 15.96 -16.10
C ALA A 731 -20.85 15.50 -17.56
N ILE A 732 -20.49 14.24 -17.82
CA ILE A 732 -20.53 13.66 -19.18
C ILE A 732 -21.95 13.69 -19.74
N MET A 733 -22.91 13.11 -19.04
CA MET A 733 -24.26 12.91 -19.58
C MET A 733 -25.10 14.19 -19.64
N LEU A 734 -24.76 15.21 -18.85
CA LEU A 734 -25.52 16.45 -18.74
C LEU A 734 -24.87 17.63 -19.46
N ASP A 735 -23.67 17.47 -20.01
CA ASP A 735 -23.00 18.54 -20.73
C ASP A 735 -23.80 18.98 -21.98
N ARG A 736 -23.73 20.27 -22.27
CA ARG A 736 -24.39 20.89 -23.42
C ARG A 736 -24.00 20.26 -24.76
N GLU A 737 -22.77 19.77 -24.89
CA GLU A 737 -22.25 19.14 -26.12
C GLU A 737 -22.85 17.75 -26.34
N ALA A 738 -23.06 16.99 -25.26
CA ALA A 738 -23.73 15.69 -25.30
C ALA A 738 -25.25 15.79 -25.53
N ARG A 739 -25.85 16.96 -25.25
CA ARG A 739 -27.30 17.19 -25.28
C ARG A 739 -27.77 18.19 -26.33
N SER A 740 -26.86 18.73 -27.14
CA SER A 740 -27.18 19.77 -28.12
C SER A 740 -27.94 19.17 -29.30
N ILE A 741 -29.17 19.64 -29.50
CA ILE A 741 -29.98 19.27 -30.68
C ILE A 741 -29.30 19.75 -31.98
N THR A 742 -28.56 20.87 -31.92
CA THR A 742 -27.84 21.39 -33.09
C THR A 742 -26.67 20.50 -33.47
N LEU A 743 -25.93 19.98 -32.48
CA LEU A 743 -24.82 19.08 -32.75
C LEU A 743 -25.32 17.66 -33.08
N ASP A 744 -26.44 17.22 -32.52
CA ASP A 744 -27.08 15.93 -32.86
C ASP A 744 -27.49 15.84 -34.35
N ALA A 745 -27.73 16.98 -35.00
CA ALA A 745 -28.00 17.06 -36.43
C ALA A 745 -26.74 16.99 -37.31
N ASP A 746 -25.55 17.16 -36.73
CA ASP A 746 -24.27 17.08 -37.44
C ASP A 746 -23.86 15.61 -37.56
N PRO A 747 -23.79 15.03 -38.78
CA PRO A 747 -23.39 13.63 -38.96
C PRO A 747 -21.94 13.35 -38.57
N ALA A 748 -21.10 14.39 -38.39
CA ALA A 748 -19.74 14.27 -37.88
C ALA A 748 -19.67 14.30 -36.35
N HIS A 749 -20.75 14.65 -35.64
CA HIS A 749 -20.76 14.77 -34.18
C HIS A 749 -21.33 13.52 -33.49
N GLY A 750 -20.80 13.21 -32.31
CA GLY A 750 -21.28 12.15 -31.45
C GLY A 750 -20.27 11.01 -31.29
N VAL A 751 -20.75 9.86 -30.84
CA VAL A 751 -19.91 8.68 -30.62
C VAL A 751 -20.19 7.62 -31.68
N LEU A 752 -19.12 7.16 -32.33
CA LEU A 752 -19.23 6.02 -33.23
C LEU A 752 -19.61 4.77 -32.42
N ARG A 753 -20.85 4.31 -32.59
CA ARG A 753 -21.36 3.16 -31.84
C ARG A 753 -20.62 1.89 -32.23
N GLU A 754 -20.09 1.21 -31.22
CA GLU A 754 -19.37 -0.05 -31.36
C GLU A 754 -20.25 -1.17 -31.94
N PRO A 755 -19.67 -2.13 -32.68
CA PRO A 755 -20.41 -3.27 -33.25
C PRO A 755 -21.29 -4.00 -32.23
N LEU A 756 -20.77 -4.31 -31.05
CA LEU A 756 -21.53 -5.04 -30.02
C LEU A 756 -22.72 -4.23 -29.50
N LEU A 757 -22.54 -2.92 -29.28
CA LEU A 757 -23.62 -2.03 -28.84
C LEU A 757 -24.68 -1.83 -29.92
N LYS A 758 -24.32 -1.89 -31.22
CA LYS A 758 -25.29 -1.88 -32.32
C LYS A 758 -26.20 -3.11 -32.25
N VAL A 759 -25.63 -4.30 -32.02
CA VAL A 759 -26.40 -5.53 -31.84
C VAL A 759 -27.35 -5.40 -30.66
N TYR A 760 -26.87 -4.97 -29.49
CA TYR A 760 -27.72 -4.79 -28.32
C TYR A 760 -28.85 -3.81 -28.56
N HIS A 761 -28.58 -2.70 -29.24
CA HIS A 761 -29.60 -1.72 -29.56
C HIS A 761 -30.70 -2.29 -30.47
N VAL A 762 -30.34 -3.10 -31.47
CA VAL A 762 -31.32 -3.81 -32.32
C VAL A 762 -32.15 -4.76 -31.47
N LEU A 763 -31.52 -5.62 -30.67
CA LEU A 763 -32.23 -6.57 -29.81
C LEU A 763 -33.22 -5.88 -28.87
N ARG A 764 -32.84 -4.73 -28.31
CA ARG A 764 -33.74 -3.92 -27.46
C ARG A 764 -34.87 -3.27 -28.25
N ALA A 765 -34.58 -2.73 -29.43
CA ALA A 765 -35.59 -2.07 -30.26
C ALA A 765 -36.71 -3.04 -30.71
N PHE A 766 -36.37 -4.32 -30.90
CA PHE A 766 -37.33 -5.37 -31.22
C PHE A 766 -37.91 -6.08 -29.99
N GLU A 767 -37.61 -5.60 -28.77
CA GLU A 767 -38.02 -6.21 -27.51
C GLU A 767 -37.75 -7.73 -27.49
N TRP A 768 -36.59 -8.13 -27.98
CA TRP A 768 -36.28 -9.53 -28.21
C TRP A 768 -36.36 -10.34 -26.91
N ARG A 769 -37.14 -11.42 -26.94
CA ARG A 769 -37.29 -12.38 -25.84
C ARG A 769 -36.94 -13.78 -26.32
N THR A 770 -36.34 -14.55 -25.42
CA THR A 770 -35.99 -15.95 -25.63
C THR A 770 -36.99 -16.82 -24.89
N GLU A 771 -37.48 -17.91 -25.49
CA GLU A 771 -38.49 -18.81 -24.87
C GLU A 771 -38.03 -19.39 -23.52
N GLN A 772 -36.72 -19.59 -23.35
CA GLN A 772 -36.11 -20.15 -22.14
C GLN A 772 -35.35 -19.12 -21.28
N GLY A 773 -35.46 -17.82 -21.58
CA GLY A 773 -34.71 -16.76 -20.87
C GLY A 773 -33.20 -16.72 -21.14
N GLN A 774 -32.70 -17.53 -22.08
CA GLN A 774 -31.27 -17.70 -22.36
C GLN A 774 -30.83 -16.97 -23.64
N PHE A 775 -29.95 -15.99 -23.48
CA PHE A 775 -29.37 -15.23 -24.59
C PHE A 775 -28.09 -15.90 -25.09
N LYS A 776 -28.21 -16.93 -25.94
CA LYS A 776 -27.05 -17.61 -26.56
C LYS A 776 -26.49 -16.77 -27.70
N MET A 777 -25.49 -15.95 -27.39
CA MET A 777 -24.69 -15.21 -28.36
C MET A 777 -23.25 -15.70 -28.29
N LEU A 778 -23.05 -16.93 -28.78
CA LEU A 778 -21.76 -17.59 -28.88
C LEU A 778 -20.97 -17.01 -30.07
N ASP A 779 -19.66 -16.84 -29.90
CA ASP A 779 -18.71 -16.46 -30.94
C ASP A 779 -19.08 -15.21 -31.77
N VAL A 780 -19.80 -14.25 -31.17
CA VAL A 780 -20.20 -12.98 -31.82
C VAL A 780 -19.00 -12.24 -32.41
N GLU A 781 -17.83 -12.37 -31.80
CA GLU A 781 -16.58 -11.82 -32.30
C GLU A 781 -16.29 -12.25 -33.75
N THR A 782 -16.54 -13.51 -34.11
CA THR A 782 -16.28 -14.01 -35.48
C THR A 782 -17.16 -13.34 -36.53
N TRP A 783 -18.31 -12.81 -36.12
CA TRP A 783 -19.29 -12.17 -37.00
C TRP A 783 -19.12 -10.66 -37.08
N ILE A 784 -18.81 -10.00 -35.95
CA ILE A 784 -18.79 -8.53 -35.87
C ILE A 784 -17.45 -7.94 -35.41
N GLY A 785 -16.45 -8.78 -35.17
CA GLY A 785 -15.10 -8.38 -34.71
C GLY A 785 -15.03 -7.93 -33.26
N GLN A 786 -16.10 -8.12 -32.48
CA GLN A 786 -16.16 -7.66 -31.08
C GLN A 786 -17.04 -8.56 -30.21
N GLN A 787 -16.53 -8.93 -29.04
CA GLN A 787 -17.29 -9.62 -28.00
C GLN A 787 -16.76 -9.24 -26.61
N HIS A 788 -17.62 -9.33 -25.59
CA HIS A 788 -17.22 -9.02 -24.22
C HIS A 788 -16.04 -9.92 -23.78
N PHE A 789 -15.03 -9.33 -23.12
CA PHE A 789 -13.75 -9.96 -22.73
C PHE A 789 -12.88 -10.55 -23.86
N MET A 790 -13.22 -10.36 -25.14
CA MET A 790 -12.45 -10.85 -26.28
C MET A 790 -11.57 -9.75 -26.90
N SER A 791 -11.02 -8.87 -26.07
CA SER A 791 -10.16 -7.82 -26.60
C SER A 791 -8.85 -8.41 -27.15
N PRO A 792 -8.39 -8.03 -28.34
CA PRO A 792 -7.19 -8.62 -28.92
C PRO A 792 -5.91 -8.27 -28.15
N THR A 793 -5.86 -7.13 -27.46
CA THR A 793 -4.67 -6.64 -26.73
C THR A 793 -5.07 -5.80 -25.51
N VAL A 794 -4.09 -5.37 -24.71
CA VAL A 794 -4.32 -4.41 -23.60
C VAL A 794 -4.88 -3.06 -24.09
N PHE A 795 -4.68 -2.70 -25.36
CA PHE A 795 -5.21 -1.48 -25.97
C PHE A 795 -6.69 -1.54 -26.31
N ASN A 796 -7.40 -2.59 -25.89
CA ASN A 796 -8.77 -2.84 -26.26
C ASN A 796 -8.96 -3.14 -27.79
N PHE A 797 -10.18 -3.03 -28.30
CA PHE A 797 -10.52 -3.18 -29.74
C PHE A 797 -10.07 -2.01 -30.61
N TYR A 798 -9.84 -0.83 -30.01
CA TYR A 798 -9.43 0.38 -30.70
C TYR A 798 -8.29 1.02 -29.94
N ALA A 799 -7.23 1.41 -30.64
CA ALA A 799 -6.09 2.07 -30.01
C ALA A 799 -6.53 3.29 -29.19
N PRO A 800 -5.85 3.61 -28.09
CA PRO A 800 -6.25 4.75 -27.24
C PRO A 800 -6.20 6.08 -28.02
N ASP A 801 -5.31 6.24 -28.98
CA ASP A 801 -5.21 7.43 -29.83
C ASP A 801 -6.11 7.37 -31.07
N TYR A 802 -6.91 6.33 -31.24
CA TYR A 802 -7.83 6.21 -32.37
C TYR A 802 -8.88 7.33 -32.33
N GLN A 803 -8.82 8.19 -33.33
CA GLN A 803 -9.81 9.24 -33.60
C GLN A 803 -10.51 8.89 -34.91
N PRO A 804 -11.79 8.46 -34.88
CA PRO A 804 -12.54 8.30 -36.12
C PRO A 804 -12.79 9.66 -36.76
N ASP A 805 -12.93 9.69 -38.09
CA ASP A 805 -13.34 10.88 -38.82
C ASP A 805 -14.67 11.43 -38.24
N GLY A 806 -14.64 12.67 -37.78
CA GLY A 806 -15.70 13.35 -37.02
C GLY A 806 -15.07 14.21 -35.94
#